data_AF-A0A6P4IAN4-F1
#
_entry.id   AF-A0A6P4IAN4-F1
#
_cell.length_a   1.000
_cell.length_b   1.000
_cell.length_c   1.000
_cell.angle_alpha   90.00
_cell.angle_beta   90.00
_cell.angle_gamma   90.00
#
_symmetry.space_group_name_H-M   'P 1'
#
loop_
_entity.id
_entity.type
_entity.pdbx_description
1 polymer ?
#
loop_
_entity_poly.entity_id
_entity_poly.type
_entity_poly.pdbx_seq_one_letter_code
_entity_poly.pdbx_strand_id
1 'polypeptide(L)'
;MKTVGHDKLKTGRTLEVDGKTYHYFSIPEAAKTIGDVSRLPVSLKVLLENILRFEDGRSYNVDDAKAIAGWLPKGSSSKEVPFKPSRILMQDFTGVPGVVDLAAMRDGIVSLKGDPQKVNPMVPVNLVIDHSVMVDYAGTKEALQENITLEFERNAERYAFLRWGQEAFENFSVVPPDTGICHQVNLEYIAQVAWTANVGGKEYVYPDSLYGTDSHTTMINGLGVLGWGVGGIEAEAAMLGQPIAMLIPDVIGFKLTGKLPEGATATDLVLTVTQMLRKKGVVGKFVEFFGPALDHLPVADRSTIANMAPEYGATCGFFPVDALTLDFLRQTGRDEHRIKLVEEYLRAQGMFRTHETPEPVFTDVLELDLSTVVPSLAGPKRPQDRVELKSAKTAFEKELTSSLGVAANDANKKVPVAGTNYDLGQGDIVIAAITSCTNTSNPAVLIAAGLVARKARALGLKPKPWVKTSLAPGSQVVTDYLNRSGLTTDLDAMGFNTVGYGCTTCIGNSGPLPSHIVDAIENNDLVAVSVLSGNRNFEGRISPNVRANYLASPPLVVAYSLLGTMRQDITTEQLGTSKDGKPVYLKDIWPTNKEIADLIASAISRDEFINRYKNVSKGTKEWQGLKVATGSETYKWDPKSTYVQDPPYFKHMDVEPKAPGNIEGARILALLGDNITTDHISPAGSIKKDSPAGRYLMEHGVEPKDFNSYGSRRGNDRVMVRGTFANIRIKNEMLPGTEGGYSKHFPDGKEGAIYDVAMEYKKEHTPLVVIGGKEYGMGSSRDWAAKGTLLLGVKAVIAESFERIHRSNLVGMGVLPLVFKDGTTRKTLGLKGDEVISIKGVDKLSPRMDVIMTITRNDGSTQEVPLLCRVDTLDEVEYYRHGGILQYVLRGMTKAA
;
A
#
# COMPACT_ATOMS: atom_id res chain seq x y z
N MET A 1 3.23 23.13 -18.63
CA MET A 1 3.91 21.95 -19.21
C MET A 1 2.88 21.13 -19.99
N LYS A 2 3.28 20.42 -21.05
CA LYS A 2 2.35 19.84 -22.04
C LYS A 2 1.98 18.38 -21.72
N THR A 3 0.74 17.99 -21.98
CA THR A 3 0.24 16.59 -21.93
C THR A 3 0.70 15.77 -23.14
N VAL A 4 1.24 16.44 -24.16
CA VAL A 4 1.77 15.89 -25.40
C VAL A 4 3.05 16.63 -25.78
N GLY A 5 4.09 15.88 -26.13
CA GLY A 5 5.40 16.35 -26.55
C GLY A 5 5.49 16.64 -28.06
N HIS A 6 6.69 16.54 -28.60
CA HIS A 6 7.01 16.56 -30.02
C HIS A 6 6.79 15.16 -30.64
N ASP A 7 6.55 15.12 -31.95
CA ASP A 7 6.42 13.86 -32.72
C ASP A 7 7.60 13.67 -33.68
N LYS A 8 8.83 13.60 -33.15
CA LYS A 8 10.04 13.45 -34.00
C LYS A 8 10.05 12.15 -34.81
N LEU A 9 9.39 11.11 -34.31
CA LEU A 9 9.26 9.82 -34.98
C LEU A 9 8.07 9.76 -35.97
N LYS A 10 7.27 10.82 -36.10
CA LYS A 10 6.08 10.89 -36.99
C LYS A 10 5.06 9.78 -36.75
N THR A 11 4.87 9.44 -35.49
CA THR A 11 4.03 8.35 -34.99
C THR A 11 2.58 8.76 -34.74
N GLY A 12 2.25 10.06 -34.83
CA GLY A 12 0.90 10.56 -34.66
C GLY A 12 -0.08 9.93 -35.65
N ARG A 13 -1.18 9.35 -35.14
CA ARG A 13 -2.26 8.73 -35.92
C ARG A 13 -3.61 9.21 -35.40
N THR A 14 -4.65 8.93 -36.19
CA THR A 14 -6.05 9.20 -35.85
C THR A 14 -6.83 7.90 -35.75
N LEU A 15 -7.80 7.87 -34.84
CA LEU A 15 -8.73 6.76 -34.63
C LEU A 15 -10.15 7.34 -34.62
N GLU A 16 -11.06 6.76 -35.41
CA GLU A 16 -12.47 7.15 -35.43
C GLU A 16 -13.29 6.16 -34.61
N VAL A 17 -14.00 6.62 -33.58
CA VAL A 17 -14.87 5.80 -32.75
C VAL A 17 -16.21 6.50 -32.61
N ASP A 18 -17.29 5.88 -33.08
CA ASP A 18 -18.67 6.43 -33.08
C ASP A 18 -18.77 7.86 -33.63
N GLY A 19 -18.01 8.16 -34.68
CA GLY A 19 -18.01 9.49 -35.32
C GLY A 19 -17.23 10.56 -34.54
N LYS A 20 -16.48 10.18 -33.50
CA LYS A 20 -15.53 11.05 -32.82
C LYS A 20 -14.08 10.68 -33.18
N THR A 21 -13.33 11.68 -33.62
CA THR A 21 -11.90 11.57 -33.92
C THR A 21 -11.06 11.65 -32.65
N TYR A 22 -10.16 10.69 -32.48
CA TYR A 22 -9.13 10.66 -31.45
C TYR A 22 -7.75 10.66 -32.07
N HIS A 23 -6.80 11.33 -31.42
CA HIS A 23 -5.39 11.35 -31.79
C HIS A 23 -4.58 10.48 -30.83
N TYR A 24 -3.55 9.79 -31.34
CA TYR A 24 -2.68 8.99 -30.50
C TYR A 24 -1.29 8.81 -31.13
N PHE A 25 -0.33 8.36 -30.33
CA PHE A 25 1.02 8.03 -30.77
C PHE A 25 1.11 6.53 -31.02
N SER A 26 1.28 6.12 -32.28
CA SER A 26 1.19 4.72 -32.71
C SER A 26 2.47 3.94 -32.42
N ILE A 27 2.37 2.90 -31.60
CA ILE A 27 3.44 1.93 -31.34
C ILE A 27 3.82 1.16 -32.61
N PRO A 28 2.88 0.62 -33.42
CA PRO A 28 3.22 -0.01 -34.69
C PRO A 28 3.97 0.91 -35.66
N GLU A 29 3.65 2.20 -35.68
CA GLU A 29 4.41 3.15 -36.51
C GLU A 29 5.82 3.37 -35.97
N ALA A 30 5.96 3.56 -34.65
CA ALA A 30 7.26 3.75 -34.01
C ALA A 30 8.21 2.59 -34.31
N ALA A 31 7.70 1.35 -34.27
CA ALA A 31 8.44 0.12 -34.50
C ALA A 31 9.18 0.09 -35.85
N LYS A 32 8.66 0.78 -36.87
CA LYS A 32 9.32 0.89 -38.18
C LYS A 32 10.68 1.58 -38.12
N THR A 33 10.93 2.39 -37.08
CA THR A 33 12.15 3.17 -36.90
C THR A 33 12.96 2.73 -35.69
N ILE A 34 12.31 2.34 -34.59
CA ILE A 34 13.00 2.04 -33.31
C ILE A 34 13.37 0.55 -33.14
N GLY A 35 12.84 -0.35 -33.97
CA GLY A 35 13.05 -1.79 -33.88
C GLY A 35 11.77 -2.58 -33.57
N ASP A 36 11.88 -3.91 -33.55
CA ASP A 36 10.74 -4.80 -33.29
C ASP A 36 10.21 -4.64 -31.85
N VAL A 37 8.89 -4.52 -31.75
CA VAL A 37 8.12 -4.43 -30.49
C VAL A 37 6.94 -5.40 -30.46
N SER A 38 6.79 -6.24 -31.49
CA SER A 38 5.61 -7.09 -31.70
C SER A 38 5.37 -8.04 -30.52
N ARG A 39 6.46 -8.63 -30.00
CA ARG A 39 6.46 -9.54 -28.85
C ARG A 39 6.95 -8.90 -27.54
N LEU A 40 6.97 -7.58 -27.43
CA LEU A 40 7.20 -6.94 -26.13
C LEU A 40 6.04 -7.27 -25.16
N PRO A 41 6.33 -7.48 -23.87
CA PRO A 41 5.31 -7.49 -22.82
C PRO A 41 4.42 -6.25 -22.90
N VAL A 42 3.12 -6.42 -22.67
CA VAL A 42 2.15 -5.32 -22.81
C VAL A 42 2.44 -4.22 -21.80
N SER A 43 2.91 -4.58 -20.61
CA SER A 43 3.39 -3.62 -19.60
C SER A 43 4.51 -2.70 -20.12
N LEU A 44 5.44 -3.20 -20.95
CA LEU A 44 6.47 -2.37 -21.59
C LEU A 44 5.94 -1.57 -22.78
N LYS A 45 4.89 -2.05 -23.47
CA LYS A 45 4.19 -1.26 -24.50
C LYS A 45 3.52 -0.01 -23.90
N VAL A 46 3.00 -0.09 -22.67
CA VAL A 46 2.49 1.10 -21.94
C VAL A 46 3.61 2.11 -21.65
N LEU A 47 4.80 1.64 -21.25
CA LEU A 47 5.96 2.52 -21.07
C LEU A 47 6.41 3.16 -22.40
N LEU A 48 6.40 2.39 -23.49
CA LEU A 48 6.73 2.91 -24.82
C LEU A 48 5.75 3.99 -25.27
N GLU A 49 4.45 3.80 -25.09
CA GLU A 49 3.44 4.83 -25.36
C GLU A 49 3.73 6.11 -24.58
N ASN A 50 4.08 5.97 -23.30
CA ASN A 50 4.39 7.11 -22.43
C ASN A 50 5.55 7.95 -23.00
N ILE A 51 6.61 7.29 -23.44
CA ILE A 51 7.77 7.95 -24.04
C ILE A 51 7.40 8.66 -25.34
N LEU A 52 6.67 7.96 -26.23
CA LEU A 52 6.26 8.53 -27.52
C LEU A 52 5.40 9.77 -27.34
N ARG A 53 4.49 9.75 -26.36
CA ARG A 53 3.58 10.86 -26.09
C ARG A 53 4.26 12.05 -25.43
N PHE A 54 5.30 11.82 -24.62
CA PHE A 54 5.97 12.89 -23.87
C PHE A 54 7.32 13.36 -24.44
N GLU A 55 7.81 12.82 -25.56
CA GLU A 55 9.09 13.21 -26.18
C GLU A 55 9.24 14.73 -26.24
N ASP A 56 10.24 15.28 -25.57
CA ASP A 56 10.48 16.73 -25.49
C ASP A 56 11.91 17.11 -25.90
N GLY A 57 12.76 16.11 -26.16
CA GLY A 57 14.17 16.28 -26.50
C GLY A 57 15.05 16.61 -25.30
N ARG A 58 14.53 16.52 -24.08
CA ARG A 58 15.26 16.73 -22.84
C ARG A 58 15.06 15.57 -21.88
N SER A 59 13.87 15.48 -21.28
CA SER A 59 13.52 14.47 -20.29
C SER A 59 13.06 13.19 -20.96
N TYR A 60 12.39 13.29 -22.11
CA TYR A 60 11.94 12.18 -22.93
C TYR A 60 12.56 12.28 -24.32
N ASN A 61 13.35 11.29 -24.70
CA ASN A 61 14.13 11.30 -25.93
C ASN A 61 13.80 10.09 -26.82
N VAL A 62 14.05 10.23 -28.11
CA VAL A 62 13.91 9.13 -29.09
C VAL A 62 14.75 7.90 -28.71
N ASP A 63 15.90 8.11 -28.07
CA ASP A 63 16.76 7.01 -27.62
C ASP A 63 16.16 6.21 -26.46
N ASP A 64 15.26 6.79 -25.67
CA ASP A 64 14.51 6.07 -24.63
C ASP A 64 13.52 5.09 -25.27
N ALA A 65 12.85 5.49 -26.35
CA ALA A 65 11.98 4.61 -27.12
C ALA A 65 12.76 3.44 -27.76
N LYS A 66 13.95 3.73 -28.31
CA LYS A 66 14.87 2.68 -28.81
C LYS A 66 15.35 1.77 -27.69
N ALA A 67 15.57 2.29 -26.47
CA ALA A 67 15.97 1.48 -25.33
C ALA A 67 14.88 0.48 -24.91
N ILE A 68 13.60 0.88 -24.96
CA ILE A 68 12.49 -0.06 -24.73
C ILE A 68 12.41 -1.13 -25.83
N ALA A 69 12.49 -0.75 -27.11
CA ALA A 69 12.51 -1.74 -28.20
C ALA A 69 13.73 -2.68 -28.08
N GLY A 70 14.89 -2.13 -27.71
CA GLY A 70 16.14 -2.87 -27.49
C GLY A 70 16.13 -3.81 -26.28
N TRP A 71 15.09 -3.79 -25.43
CA TRP A 71 14.87 -4.79 -24.38
C TRP A 71 14.52 -6.15 -24.99
N LEU A 72 13.75 -6.17 -26.10
CA LEU A 72 13.15 -7.38 -26.68
C LEU A 72 14.16 -8.50 -27.01
N PRO A 73 15.33 -8.24 -27.63
CA PRO A 73 16.26 -9.31 -28.00
C PRO A 73 16.89 -10.03 -26.81
N LYS A 74 16.97 -9.38 -25.64
CA LYS A 74 17.64 -9.92 -24.44
C LYS A 74 16.68 -10.24 -23.30
N GLY A 75 15.42 -9.80 -23.41
CA GLY A 75 14.46 -9.84 -22.29
C GLY A 75 14.95 -9.08 -21.06
N SER A 76 15.82 -8.08 -21.20
CA SER A 76 16.40 -7.31 -20.09
C SER A 76 17.00 -6.00 -20.60
N SER A 77 17.14 -5.02 -19.71
CA SER A 77 17.80 -3.74 -20.00
C SER A 77 18.48 -3.16 -18.77
N SER A 78 19.55 -2.41 -19.00
CA SER A 78 20.24 -1.63 -17.96
C SER A 78 20.01 -0.12 -18.14
N LYS A 79 19.07 0.27 -19.00
CA LYS A 79 18.75 1.67 -19.30
C LYS A 79 17.62 2.15 -18.40
N GLU A 80 17.62 3.45 -18.15
CA GLU A 80 16.56 4.15 -17.44
C GLU A 80 15.66 4.86 -18.45
N VAL A 81 14.39 4.99 -18.07
CA VAL A 81 13.41 5.79 -18.81
C VAL A 81 12.59 6.62 -17.84
N PRO A 82 12.23 7.86 -18.22
CA PRO A 82 11.24 8.64 -17.49
C PRO A 82 9.86 7.98 -17.58
N PHE A 83 9.05 8.14 -16.54
CA PHE A 83 7.65 7.78 -16.57
C PHE A 83 6.78 8.85 -15.94
N LYS A 84 5.69 9.20 -16.61
CA LYS A 84 4.68 10.12 -16.10
C LYS A 84 3.32 9.45 -16.12
N PRO A 85 2.72 9.18 -14.94
CA PRO A 85 1.41 8.52 -14.87
C PRO A 85 0.30 9.40 -15.46
N SER A 86 -0.79 8.77 -15.90
CA SER A 86 -1.97 9.50 -16.37
C SER A 86 -2.77 10.16 -15.24
N ARG A 87 -2.64 9.67 -13.99
CA ARG A 87 -3.34 10.14 -12.79
C ARG A 87 -2.67 9.66 -11.50
N ILE A 88 -3.11 10.19 -10.36
CA ILE A 88 -2.69 9.76 -9.01
C ILE A 88 -3.89 9.28 -8.19
N LEU A 89 -3.70 8.19 -7.44
CA LEU A 89 -4.65 7.72 -6.42
C LEU A 89 -4.08 7.97 -5.01
N MET A 90 -4.89 8.50 -4.10
CA MET A 90 -4.52 8.69 -2.71
C MET A 90 -5.57 8.10 -1.77
N GLN A 91 -5.15 7.83 -0.54
CA GLN A 91 -6.03 7.49 0.58
C GLN A 91 -5.75 8.45 1.76
N ASP A 92 -6.67 8.64 2.69
CA ASP A 92 -6.62 9.76 3.65
C ASP A 92 -5.40 9.78 4.61
N PHE A 93 -4.82 8.64 5.00
CA PHE A 93 -3.60 8.60 5.81
C PHE A 93 -2.36 9.10 5.04
N THR A 94 -2.30 9.01 3.72
CA THR A 94 -1.20 9.58 2.91
C THR A 94 -1.62 10.82 2.14
N GLY A 95 -2.92 11.03 1.99
CA GLY A 95 -3.54 12.18 1.38
C GLY A 95 -3.47 13.42 2.25
N VAL A 96 -3.73 13.30 3.56
CA VAL A 96 -3.57 14.43 4.48
C VAL A 96 -2.15 15.02 4.42
N PRO A 97 -1.05 14.25 4.61
CA PRO A 97 0.28 14.82 4.49
C PRO A 97 0.58 15.36 3.08
N GLY A 98 0.07 14.76 2.01
CA GLY A 98 0.30 15.29 0.67
C GLY A 98 -0.42 16.60 0.38
N VAL A 99 -1.64 16.78 0.90
CA VAL A 99 -2.34 18.08 0.83
C VAL A 99 -1.66 19.12 1.74
N VAL A 100 -1.10 18.71 2.89
CA VAL A 100 -0.24 19.57 3.74
C VAL A 100 0.99 20.04 2.96
N ASP A 101 1.66 19.14 2.25
CA ASP A 101 2.84 19.49 1.46
C ASP A 101 2.49 20.45 0.32
N LEU A 102 1.38 20.23 -0.41
CA LEU A 102 0.91 21.18 -1.43
C LEU A 102 0.56 22.56 -0.83
N ALA A 103 -0.10 22.60 0.32
CA ALA A 103 -0.40 23.85 1.03
C ALA A 103 0.88 24.57 1.46
N ALA A 104 1.84 23.85 2.03
CA ALA A 104 3.13 24.39 2.45
C ALA A 104 4.00 24.84 1.24
N MET A 105 3.88 24.16 0.11
CA MET A 105 4.50 24.59 -1.16
C MET A 105 3.89 25.90 -1.66
N ARG A 106 2.57 26.13 -1.52
CA ARG A 106 1.97 27.44 -1.84
C ARG A 106 2.54 28.56 -0.96
N ASP A 107 2.71 28.33 0.33
CA ASP A 107 3.37 29.31 1.20
C ASP A 107 4.85 29.51 0.83
N GLY A 108 5.53 28.40 0.49
CA GLY A 108 6.91 28.41 0.03
C GLY A 108 7.09 29.25 -1.24
N ILE A 109 6.26 29.06 -2.28
CA ILE A 109 6.38 29.81 -3.53
C ILE A 109 6.07 31.30 -3.32
N VAL A 110 5.12 31.63 -2.43
CA VAL A 110 4.83 33.01 -2.04
C VAL A 110 6.04 33.65 -1.35
N SER A 111 6.73 32.93 -0.46
CA SER A 111 7.96 33.42 0.17
C SER A 111 9.09 33.70 -0.84
N LEU A 112 9.08 32.99 -1.98
CA LEU A 112 9.96 33.19 -3.12
C LEU A 112 9.41 34.20 -4.14
N LYS A 113 8.32 34.92 -3.82
CA LYS A 113 7.63 35.91 -4.66
C LYS A 113 7.05 35.33 -5.97
N GLY A 114 6.75 34.04 -6.00
CA GLY A 114 6.02 33.41 -7.10
C GLY A 114 4.51 33.30 -6.86
N ASP A 115 3.81 32.77 -7.85
CA ASP A 115 2.35 32.61 -7.84
C ASP A 115 1.93 31.27 -7.18
N PRO A 116 1.12 31.28 -6.10
CA PRO A 116 0.64 30.07 -5.43
C PRO A 116 -0.19 29.16 -6.34
N GLN A 117 -0.89 29.70 -7.34
CA GLN A 117 -1.72 28.89 -8.25
C GLN A 117 -0.89 27.96 -9.15
N LYS A 118 0.40 28.24 -9.34
CA LYS A 118 1.31 27.31 -10.04
C LYS A 118 1.52 25.99 -9.31
N VAL A 119 1.34 25.98 -7.98
CA VAL A 119 1.32 24.74 -7.19
C VAL A 119 -0.08 24.14 -7.30
N ASN A 120 -0.28 23.36 -8.35
CA ASN A 120 -1.53 22.67 -8.61
C ASN A 120 -1.29 21.33 -9.32
N PRO A 121 -2.04 20.26 -9.00
CA PRO A 121 -2.01 19.02 -9.76
C PRO A 121 -2.26 19.22 -11.26
N MET A 122 -1.37 18.66 -12.08
CA MET A 122 -1.39 18.67 -13.54
C MET A 122 -2.09 17.45 -14.15
N VAL A 123 -2.31 16.41 -13.35
CA VAL A 123 -3.05 15.20 -13.71
C VAL A 123 -4.17 15.00 -12.69
N PRO A 124 -5.24 14.25 -13.02
CA PRO A 124 -6.27 13.92 -12.05
C PRO A 124 -5.68 13.27 -10.79
N VAL A 125 -6.09 13.77 -9.63
CA VAL A 125 -5.79 13.21 -8.32
C VAL A 125 -7.09 12.84 -7.65
N ASN A 126 -7.26 11.55 -7.36
CA ASN A 126 -8.43 11.04 -6.66
C ASN A 126 -8.01 10.54 -5.28
N LEU A 127 -8.47 11.21 -4.23
CA LEU A 127 -8.29 10.78 -2.85
C LEU A 127 -9.55 10.05 -2.37
N VAL A 128 -9.41 8.89 -1.75
CA VAL A 128 -10.53 8.16 -1.12
C VAL A 128 -10.32 8.10 0.39
N ILE A 129 -11.33 8.46 1.18
CA ILE A 129 -11.25 8.38 2.64
C ILE A 129 -11.72 7.00 3.10
N ASP A 130 -10.79 6.15 3.52
CA ASP A 130 -11.02 4.73 3.84
C ASP A 130 -10.16 4.17 4.99
N HIS A 131 -9.15 4.92 5.47
CA HIS A 131 -8.25 4.50 6.54
C HIS A 131 -8.65 5.01 7.93
N SER A 132 -9.74 5.77 8.04
CA SER A 132 -10.14 6.44 9.28
C SER A 132 -11.15 5.66 10.11
N VAL A 133 -12.06 4.93 9.49
CA VAL A 133 -13.03 4.09 10.20
C VAL A 133 -12.34 2.96 10.98
N MET A 134 -12.80 2.75 12.21
CA MET A 134 -12.35 1.70 13.12
C MET A 134 -13.54 0.81 13.50
N VAL A 135 -13.26 -0.46 13.78
CA VAL A 135 -14.28 -1.42 14.23
C VAL A 135 -14.47 -1.30 15.75
N ASP A 136 -14.91 -0.13 16.23
CA ASP A 136 -15.20 0.10 17.65
C ASP A 136 -16.35 -0.79 18.12
N TYR A 137 -17.41 -0.86 17.31
CA TYR A 137 -18.56 -1.74 17.48
C TYR A 137 -18.61 -2.81 16.38
N ALA A 138 -19.08 -4.01 16.74
CA ALA A 138 -19.14 -5.18 15.86
C ALA A 138 -20.27 -6.13 16.29
N GLY A 139 -20.73 -7.00 15.38
CA GLY A 139 -21.70 -8.05 15.69
C GLY A 139 -23.12 -7.59 16.00
N THR A 140 -23.45 -6.31 15.73
CA THR A 140 -24.79 -5.74 15.93
C THR A 140 -25.24 -4.95 14.71
N LYS A 141 -26.55 -4.66 14.61
CA LYS A 141 -27.12 -3.90 13.49
C LYS A 141 -26.74 -2.43 13.53
N GLU A 142 -26.45 -1.92 14.71
CA GLU A 142 -26.10 -0.52 14.98
C GLU A 142 -24.62 -0.23 14.71
N ALA A 143 -23.78 -1.27 14.59
CA ALA A 143 -22.33 -1.16 14.48
C ALA A 143 -21.86 -0.20 13.38
N LEU A 144 -22.48 -0.23 12.19
CA LEU A 144 -22.15 0.68 11.09
C LEU A 144 -22.31 2.15 11.51
N GLN A 145 -23.48 2.52 12.03
CA GLN A 145 -23.79 3.91 12.35
C GLN A 145 -22.95 4.43 13.54
N GLU A 146 -22.73 3.58 14.54
CA GLU A 146 -21.88 3.93 15.69
C GLU A 146 -20.42 4.16 15.27
N ASN A 147 -19.87 3.30 14.42
CA ASN A 147 -18.50 3.45 13.91
C ASN A 147 -18.36 4.70 13.02
N ILE A 148 -19.34 5.01 12.17
CA ILE A 148 -19.36 6.25 11.37
C ILE A 148 -19.38 7.48 12.29
N THR A 149 -20.20 7.45 13.34
CA THR A 149 -20.33 8.57 14.28
C THR A 149 -18.99 8.85 14.95
N LEU A 150 -18.33 7.82 15.50
CA LEU A 150 -17.00 7.94 16.09
C LEU A 150 -15.93 8.35 15.08
N GLU A 151 -16.00 7.86 13.85
CA GLU A 151 -15.09 8.27 12.79
C GLU A 151 -15.15 9.78 12.53
N PHE A 152 -16.35 10.35 12.40
CA PHE A 152 -16.52 11.80 12.18
C PHE A 152 -16.11 12.61 13.41
N GLU A 153 -16.44 12.19 14.62
CA GLU A 153 -15.99 12.85 15.86
C GLU A 153 -14.46 12.92 15.96
N ARG A 154 -13.78 11.82 15.63
CA ARG A 154 -12.30 11.73 15.73
C ARG A 154 -11.57 12.45 14.60
N ASN A 155 -12.19 12.64 13.43
CA ASN A 155 -11.50 13.06 12.20
C ASN A 155 -12.05 14.34 11.55
N ALA A 156 -12.98 15.05 12.20
CA ALA A 156 -13.62 16.26 11.66
C ALA A 156 -12.62 17.29 11.10
N GLU A 157 -11.53 17.57 11.81
CA GLU A 157 -10.51 18.53 11.35
C GLU A 157 -9.79 18.06 10.08
N ARG A 158 -9.40 16.78 10.02
CA ARG A 158 -8.75 16.18 8.84
C ARG A 158 -9.69 16.21 7.64
N TYR A 159 -10.98 15.93 7.85
CA TYR A 159 -11.97 15.93 6.79
C TYR A 159 -12.27 17.33 6.27
N ALA A 160 -12.38 18.32 7.17
CA ALA A 160 -12.50 19.71 6.77
C ALA A 160 -11.28 20.18 5.96
N PHE A 161 -10.06 19.74 6.34
CA PHE A 161 -8.84 20.02 5.61
C PHE A 161 -8.80 19.39 4.21
N LEU A 162 -9.17 18.11 4.07
CA LEU A 162 -9.24 17.45 2.76
C LEU A 162 -10.31 18.07 1.86
N ARG A 163 -11.45 18.48 2.44
CA ARG A 163 -12.51 19.17 1.71
C ARG A 163 -12.07 20.57 1.26
N TRP A 164 -11.30 21.29 2.08
CA TRP A 164 -10.61 22.52 1.64
C TRP A 164 -9.69 22.22 0.44
N GLY A 165 -8.89 21.15 0.50
CA GLY A 165 -8.01 20.76 -0.61
C GLY A 165 -8.78 20.53 -1.92
N GLN A 166 -9.95 19.88 -1.86
CA GLN A 166 -10.83 19.70 -3.02
C GLN A 166 -11.31 21.02 -3.64
N GLU A 167 -11.54 22.05 -2.84
CA GLU A 167 -11.96 23.36 -3.34
C GLU A 167 -10.78 24.23 -3.78
N ALA A 168 -9.60 24.03 -3.19
CA ALA A 168 -8.42 24.86 -3.40
C ALA A 168 -7.53 24.42 -4.58
N PHE A 169 -7.60 23.16 -5.00
CA PHE A 169 -6.77 22.60 -6.07
C PHE A 169 -7.62 22.08 -7.24
N GLU A 170 -7.28 22.50 -8.46
CA GLU A 170 -7.87 21.91 -9.67
C GLU A 170 -7.38 20.47 -9.87
N ASN A 171 -8.14 19.65 -10.58
CA ASN A 171 -7.87 18.22 -10.82
C ASN A 171 -7.80 17.36 -9.54
N PHE A 172 -8.13 17.92 -8.37
CA PHE A 172 -8.17 17.18 -7.11
C PHE A 172 -9.60 16.87 -6.71
N SER A 173 -9.87 15.59 -6.42
CA SER A 173 -11.20 15.14 -5.98
C SER A 173 -11.08 14.25 -4.76
N VAL A 174 -12.06 14.34 -3.87
CA VAL A 174 -12.17 13.53 -2.65
C VAL A 174 -13.44 12.70 -2.74
N VAL A 175 -13.27 11.38 -2.65
CA VAL A 175 -14.35 10.44 -2.37
C VAL A 175 -14.56 10.42 -0.86
N PRO A 176 -15.73 10.86 -0.36
CA PRO A 176 -16.00 11.00 1.07
C PRO A 176 -15.95 9.67 1.84
N PRO A 177 -15.92 9.73 3.20
CA PRO A 177 -16.00 8.53 4.04
C PRO A 177 -17.27 7.71 3.75
N ASP A 178 -17.25 6.44 4.14
CA ASP A 178 -18.39 5.51 4.01
C ASP A 178 -18.83 5.20 2.56
N THR A 179 -17.96 5.48 1.59
CA THR A 179 -18.21 5.17 0.17
C THR A 179 -17.60 3.84 -0.28
N GLY A 180 -16.38 3.56 0.19
CA GLY A 180 -15.61 2.37 -0.21
C GLY A 180 -14.11 2.53 -0.02
N ILE A 181 -13.38 1.44 -0.26
CA ILE A 181 -11.92 1.36 -0.18
C ILE A 181 -11.30 1.83 -1.50
N CYS A 182 -10.22 2.59 -1.43
CA CYS A 182 -9.56 3.26 -2.55
C CYS A 182 -9.37 2.37 -3.78
N HIS A 183 -8.88 1.14 -3.61
CA HIS A 183 -8.60 0.23 -4.72
C HIS A 183 -9.85 -0.37 -5.36
N GLN A 184 -10.89 -0.62 -4.57
CA GLN A 184 -12.17 -1.10 -5.10
C GLN A 184 -12.92 0.02 -5.81
N VAL A 185 -12.96 1.23 -5.24
CA VAL A 185 -13.49 2.43 -5.91
C VAL A 185 -12.68 2.73 -7.19
N ASN A 186 -11.37 2.50 -7.18
CA ASN A 186 -10.55 2.65 -8.38
C ASN A 186 -10.95 1.68 -9.48
N LEU A 187 -11.11 0.39 -9.15
CA LEU A 187 -11.51 -0.67 -10.06
C LEU A 187 -12.94 -0.45 -10.60
N GLU A 188 -13.88 -0.14 -9.71
CA GLU A 188 -15.31 -0.07 -10.01
C GLU A 188 -15.73 1.28 -10.61
N TYR A 189 -14.97 2.36 -10.44
CA TYR A 189 -15.40 3.71 -10.86
C TYR A 189 -14.33 4.60 -11.51
N ILE A 190 -13.16 4.77 -10.87
CA ILE A 190 -12.19 5.80 -11.32
C ILE A 190 -11.49 5.38 -12.61
N ALA A 191 -11.04 4.13 -12.70
CA ALA A 191 -10.26 3.65 -13.82
C ALA A 191 -11.05 3.69 -15.14
N GLN A 192 -10.39 4.19 -16.18
CA GLN A 192 -10.98 4.35 -17.52
C GLN A 192 -10.36 3.42 -18.56
N VAL A 193 -9.25 2.74 -18.22
CA VAL A 193 -8.43 1.87 -19.10
C VAL A 193 -7.76 2.61 -20.26
N ALA A 194 -8.47 3.52 -20.93
CA ALA A 194 -7.93 4.50 -21.86
C ALA A 194 -8.47 5.89 -21.47
N TRP A 195 -7.57 6.80 -21.07
CA TRP A 195 -7.90 8.20 -20.78
C TRP A 195 -7.89 9.05 -22.03
N THR A 196 -8.57 10.19 -21.94
CA THR A 196 -8.56 11.20 -23.00
C THR A 196 -8.18 12.56 -22.45
N ALA A 197 -7.49 13.36 -23.25
CA ALA A 197 -7.20 14.77 -22.93
C ALA A 197 -7.32 15.65 -24.17
N ASN A 198 -7.94 16.81 -24.00
CA ASN A 198 -7.97 17.83 -25.04
C ASN A 198 -6.70 18.68 -24.98
N VAL A 199 -5.90 18.67 -26.05
CA VAL A 199 -4.65 19.42 -26.14
C VAL A 199 -4.62 20.19 -27.46
N GLY A 200 -4.72 21.52 -27.38
CA GLY A 200 -4.70 22.38 -28.56
C GLY A 200 -5.86 22.10 -29.53
N GLY A 201 -7.06 21.81 -29.01
CA GLY A 201 -8.25 21.51 -29.81
C GLY A 201 -8.32 20.09 -30.38
N LYS A 202 -7.33 19.24 -30.06
CA LYS A 202 -7.30 17.82 -30.45
C LYS A 202 -7.55 16.94 -29.25
N GLU A 203 -8.46 15.97 -29.40
CA GLU A 203 -8.73 14.98 -28.38
C GLU A 203 -7.72 13.82 -28.50
N TYR A 204 -6.83 13.66 -27.53
CA TYR A 204 -5.87 12.55 -27.50
C TYR A 204 -6.42 11.38 -26.68
N VAL A 205 -6.10 10.15 -27.07
CA VAL A 205 -6.33 8.92 -26.30
C VAL A 205 -5.01 8.25 -25.94
N TYR A 206 -4.90 7.79 -24.69
CA TYR A 206 -3.70 7.13 -24.15
C TYR A 206 -4.06 6.14 -23.06
N PRO A 207 -3.18 5.17 -22.72
CA PRO A 207 -3.47 4.15 -21.72
C PRO A 207 -3.64 4.78 -20.35
N ASP A 208 -4.57 4.24 -19.56
CA ASP A 208 -4.64 4.51 -18.14
C ASP A 208 -3.40 3.94 -17.44
N SER A 209 -2.77 4.78 -16.64
CA SER A 209 -1.65 4.43 -15.80
C SER A 209 -1.58 5.35 -14.58
N LEU A 210 -1.10 4.83 -13.45
CA LEU A 210 -1.17 5.59 -12.21
C LEU A 210 -0.05 5.27 -11.25
N TYR A 211 0.24 6.28 -10.45
CA TYR A 211 0.84 6.08 -9.14
C TYR A 211 -0.22 6.17 -8.07
N GLY A 212 -0.04 5.42 -6.99
CA GLY A 212 -0.86 5.59 -5.82
C GLY A 212 -0.03 5.67 -4.55
N THR A 213 -0.49 6.46 -3.59
CA THR A 213 0.17 6.57 -2.27
C THR A 213 -0.24 5.43 -1.33
N ASP A 214 -0.49 4.25 -1.91
CA ASP A 214 -0.73 2.97 -1.22
C ASP A 214 -0.07 1.84 -2.03
N SER A 215 0.54 0.88 -1.34
CA SER A 215 1.28 -0.21 -1.99
C SER A 215 0.39 -1.09 -2.89
N HIS A 216 -0.87 -1.32 -2.52
CA HIS A 216 -1.77 -2.21 -3.24
C HIS A 216 -2.51 -1.52 -4.40
N THR A 217 -2.06 -0.32 -4.79
CA THR A 217 -2.46 0.31 -6.06
C THR A 217 -2.27 -0.64 -7.24
N THR A 218 -1.38 -1.63 -7.08
CA THR A 218 -1.16 -2.70 -8.03
C THR A 218 -2.41 -3.54 -8.33
N MET A 219 -3.44 -3.53 -7.49
CA MET A 219 -4.72 -4.22 -7.73
C MET A 219 -5.37 -3.88 -9.08
N ILE A 220 -5.17 -2.65 -9.55
CA ILE A 220 -5.76 -2.18 -10.81
C ILE A 220 -5.09 -2.78 -12.05
N ASN A 221 -3.90 -3.37 -11.91
CA ASN A 221 -3.25 -4.08 -13.02
C ASN A 221 -4.02 -5.33 -13.46
N GLY A 222 -4.92 -5.86 -12.63
CA GLY A 222 -5.89 -6.90 -13.03
C GLY A 222 -6.89 -6.44 -14.10
N LEU A 223 -7.09 -5.13 -14.24
CA LEU A 223 -7.89 -4.48 -15.28
C LEU A 223 -7.05 -4.05 -16.50
N GLY A 224 -5.75 -4.36 -16.54
CA GLY A 224 -4.83 -3.93 -17.60
C GLY A 224 -4.40 -2.47 -17.53
N VAL A 225 -4.55 -1.83 -16.37
CA VAL A 225 -4.07 -0.48 -16.09
C VAL A 225 -2.73 -0.56 -15.37
N LEU A 226 -1.67 -0.04 -15.96
CA LEU A 226 -0.33 -0.10 -15.36
C LEU A 226 -0.23 0.86 -14.17
N GLY A 227 -0.13 0.33 -12.96
CA GLY A 227 0.07 1.19 -11.78
C GLY A 227 0.60 0.50 -10.55
N TRP A 228 1.23 1.28 -9.67
CA TRP A 228 1.89 0.76 -8.48
C TRP A 228 1.99 1.79 -7.36
N GLY A 229 2.34 1.30 -6.17
CA GLY A 229 2.54 2.12 -4.99
C GLY A 229 3.85 2.90 -5.02
N VAL A 230 3.77 4.18 -4.69
CA VAL A 230 4.89 5.12 -4.51
C VAL A 230 4.74 5.88 -3.19
N GLY A 231 5.81 6.57 -2.77
CA GLY A 231 5.72 7.47 -1.63
C GLY A 231 4.85 8.70 -1.90
N GLY A 232 4.36 9.36 -0.84
CA GLY A 232 3.63 10.63 -0.94
C GLY A 232 4.39 11.66 -1.77
N ILE A 233 5.67 11.83 -1.45
CA ILE A 233 6.58 12.77 -2.09
C ILE A 233 6.75 12.51 -3.60
N GLU A 234 6.91 11.25 -4.01
CA GLU A 234 7.00 10.89 -5.44
C GLU A 234 5.67 11.15 -6.15
N ALA A 235 4.54 10.84 -5.51
CA ALA A 235 3.21 11.11 -6.06
C ALA A 235 2.96 12.62 -6.19
N GLU A 236 3.40 13.43 -5.23
CA GLU A 236 3.34 14.90 -5.23
C GLU A 236 4.18 15.48 -6.38
N ALA A 237 5.41 15.03 -6.55
CA ALA A 237 6.24 15.46 -7.68
C ALA A 237 5.60 15.07 -9.03
N ALA A 238 5.08 13.83 -9.13
CA ALA A 238 4.41 13.34 -10.33
C ALA A 238 3.13 14.13 -10.64
N MET A 239 2.29 14.43 -9.64
CA MET A 239 1.10 15.26 -9.87
C MET A 239 1.46 16.67 -10.27
N LEU A 240 2.58 17.22 -9.79
CA LEU A 240 3.09 18.53 -10.21
C LEU A 240 3.85 18.47 -11.55
N GLY A 241 3.82 17.32 -12.22
CA GLY A 241 4.23 17.14 -13.60
C GLY A 241 5.65 16.61 -13.80
N GLN A 242 6.40 16.31 -12.72
CA GLN A 242 7.73 15.72 -12.84
C GLN A 242 7.64 14.27 -13.33
N PRO A 243 8.43 13.90 -14.35
CA PRO A 243 8.66 12.49 -14.64
C PRO A 243 9.47 11.86 -13.51
N ILE A 244 9.19 10.59 -13.22
CA ILE A 244 10.02 9.80 -12.32
C ILE A 244 10.84 8.84 -13.17
N ALA A 245 12.16 8.97 -13.10
CA ALA A 245 13.08 8.05 -13.77
C ALA A 245 13.01 6.66 -13.13
N MET A 246 12.98 5.62 -13.96
CA MET A 246 13.02 4.23 -13.52
C MET A 246 13.86 3.39 -14.48
N LEU A 247 14.52 2.34 -13.96
CA LEU A 247 15.10 1.32 -14.82
C LEU A 247 14.00 0.65 -15.64
N ILE A 248 14.26 0.39 -16.93
CA ILE A 248 13.38 -0.47 -17.74
C ILE A 248 13.37 -1.84 -17.06
N PRO A 249 12.23 -2.29 -16.52
CA PRO A 249 12.20 -3.44 -15.63
C PRO A 249 12.39 -4.74 -16.41
N ASP A 250 13.03 -5.71 -15.78
CA ASP A 250 12.85 -7.12 -16.16
C ASP A 250 11.37 -7.48 -15.99
N VAL A 251 10.85 -8.33 -16.89
CA VAL A 251 9.45 -8.79 -16.87
C VAL A 251 9.42 -10.30 -16.77
N ILE A 252 8.90 -10.80 -15.65
CA ILE A 252 8.70 -12.23 -15.41
C ILE A 252 7.33 -12.63 -15.96
N GLY A 253 7.29 -13.52 -16.94
CA GLY A 253 6.07 -14.10 -17.45
C GLY A 253 5.52 -15.13 -16.45
N PHE A 254 4.25 -15.02 -16.07
CA PHE A 254 3.58 -16.02 -15.24
C PHE A 254 2.45 -16.69 -16.01
N LYS A 255 2.72 -17.90 -16.53
CA LYS A 255 1.79 -18.66 -17.36
C LYS A 255 0.74 -19.36 -16.50
N LEU A 256 -0.52 -19.09 -16.77
CA LEU A 256 -1.66 -19.74 -16.13
C LEU A 256 -2.34 -20.69 -17.14
N THR A 257 -2.53 -21.94 -16.71
CA THR A 257 -3.21 -23.00 -17.48
C THR A 257 -4.26 -23.70 -16.62
N GLY A 258 -5.15 -24.48 -17.23
CA GLY A 258 -6.18 -25.23 -16.50
C GLY A 258 -7.25 -24.33 -15.87
N LYS A 259 -8.01 -24.89 -14.93
CA LYS A 259 -9.12 -24.23 -14.21
C LYS A 259 -9.02 -24.53 -12.72
N LEU A 260 -9.46 -23.59 -11.89
CA LEU A 260 -9.53 -23.82 -10.44
C LEU A 260 -10.48 -25.01 -10.14
N PRO A 261 -10.11 -25.90 -9.21
CA PRO A 261 -10.96 -27.03 -8.83
C PRO A 261 -12.18 -26.57 -8.00
N GLU A 262 -13.17 -27.45 -7.90
CA GLU A 262 -14.38 -27.20 -7.10
C GLU A 262 -14.02 -26.85 -5.65
N GLY A 263 -14.58 -25.75 -5.16
CA GLY A 263 -14.37 -25.28 -3.80
C GLY A 263 -13.06 -24.52 -3.55
N ALA A 264 -12.14 -24.44 -4.52
CA ALA A 264 -11.00 -23.53 -4.44
C ALA A 264 -11.43 -22.09 -4.79
N THR A 265 -10.78 -21.10 -4.17
CA THR A 265 -11.12 -19.68 -4.28
C THR A 265 -10.02 -18.87 -4.94
N ALA A 266 -10.35 -17.65 -5.38
CA ALA A 266 -9.35 -16.66 -5.82
C ALA A 266 -8.30 -16.38 -4.74
N THR A 267 -8.67 -16.46 -3.46
CA THR A 267 -7.75 -16.30 -2.34
C THR A 267 -6.71 -17.44 -2.31
N ASP A 268 -7.13 -18.68 -2.52
CA ASP A 268 -6.21 -19.83 -2.57
C ASP A 268 -5.22 -19.72 -3.73
N LEU A 269 -5.71 -19.22 -4.87
CA LEU A 269 -4.89 -18.93 -6.04
C LEU A 269 -3.84 -17.87 -5.74
N VAL A 270 -4.22 -16.71 -5.20
CA VAL A 270 -3.24 -15.65 -4.94
C VAL A 270 -2.23 -16.04 -3.86
N LEU A 271 -2.61 -16.80 -2.83
CA LEU A 271 -1.65 -17.29 -1.84
C LEU A 271 -0.63 -18.25 -2.46
N THR A 272 -1.07 -19.10 -3.40
CA THR A 272 -0.19 -19.99 -4.16
C THR A 272 0.78 -19.20 -5.05
N VAL A 273 0.27 -18.23 -5.80
CA VAL A 273 1.07 -17.32 -6.66
C VAL A 273 2.08 -16.53 -5.81
N THR A 274 1.66 -16.01 -4.66
CA THR A 274 2.50 -15.24 -3.74
C THR A 274 3.69 -16.07 -3.25
N GLN A 275 3.45 -17.32 -2.83
CA GLN A 275 4.50 -18.25 -2.41
C GLN A 275 5.50 -18.52 -3.54
N MET A 276 5.01 -18.78 -4.76
CA MET A 276 5.85 -19.08 -5.92
C MET A 276 6.72 -17.88 -6.34
N LEU A 277 6.12 -16.69 -6.46
CA LEU A 277 6.83 -15.48 -6.87
C LEU A 277 7.83 -15.00 -5.81
N ARG A 278 7.49 -15.12 -4.53
CA ARG A 278 8.45 -14.81 -3.46
C ARG A 278 9.65 -15.75 -3.50
N LYS A 279 9.44 -17.05 -3.78
CA LYS A 279 10.54 -18.02 -3.98
C LYS A 279 11.38 -17.70 -5.21
N LYS A 280 10.78 -17.17 -6.28
CA LYS A 280 11.50 -16.76 -7.51
C LYS A 280 12.37 -15.52 -7.31
N GLY A 281 11.98 -14.60 -6.42
CA GLY A 281 12.70 -13.35 -6.18
C GLY A 281 12.44 -12.33 -7.29
N VAL A 282 11.27 -11.68 -7.23
CA VAL A 282 10.82 -10.71 -8.24
C VAL A 282 10.89 -9.25 -7.79
N VAL A 283 11.70 -8.96 -6.77
CA VAL A 283 11.90 -7.60 -6.26
C VAL A 283 12.45 -6.68 -7.34
N GLY A 284 11.80 -5.54 -7.54
CA GLY A 284 12.19 -4.55 -8.56
C GLY A 284 11.82 -4.92 -10.00
N LYS A 285 11.13 -6.06 -10.21
CA LYS A 285 10.70 -6.54 -11.53
C LYS A 285 9.21 -6.33 -11.76
N PHE A 286 8.79 -6.40 -13.02
CA PHE A 286 7.38 -6.58 -13.36
C PHE A 286 7.06 -8.07 -13.43
N VAL A 287 5.82 -8.42 -13.10
CA VAL A 287 5.24 -9.73 -13.41
C VAL A 287 4.11 -9.49 -14.39
N GLU A 288 4.08 -10.24 -15.49
CA GLU A 288 2.99 -10.18 -16.48
C GLU A 288 2.37 -11.57 -16.63
N PHE A 289 1.07 -11.67 -16.38
CA PHE A 289 0.32 -12.91 -16.44
C PHE A 289 -0.14 -13.18 -17.87
N PHE A 290 0.01 -14.44 -18.31
CA PHE A 290 -0.36 -14.87 -19.65
C PHE A 290 -0.82 -16.34 -19.65
N GLY A 291 -1.16 -16.87 -20.82
CA GLY A 291 -1.57 -18.26 -20.99
C GLY A 291 -3.09 -18.44 -21.13
N PRO A 292 -3.52 -19.68 -21.44
CA PRO A 292 -4.91 -19.97 -21.83
C PRO A 292 -5.92 -19.76 -20.70
N ALA A 293 -5.50 -19.84 -19.43
CA ALA A 293 -6.46 -19.66 -18.33
C ALA A 293 -7.04 -18.23 -18.27
N LEU A 294 -6.39 -17.24 -18.87
CA LEU A 294 -6.91 -15.87 -18.93
C LEU A 294 -8.24 -15.79 -19.72
N ASP A 295 -8.51 -16.72 -20.64
CA ASP A 295 -9.77 -16.77 -21.42
C ASP A 295 -11.02 -16.94 -20.54
N HIS A 296 -10.86 -17.40 -19.30
CA HIS A 296 -11.97 -17.65 -18.38
C HIS A 296 -11.66 -17.21 -16.94
N LEU A 297 -10.58 -16.49 -16.69
CA LEU A 297 -10.25 -15.96 -15.37
C LEU A 297 -10.89 -14.57 -15.19
N PRO A 298 -11.91 -14.40 -14.33
CA PRO A 298 -12.61 -13.13 -14.18
C PRO A 298 -11.70 -12.00 -13.70
N VAL A 299 -12.02 -10.74 -14.06
CA VAL A 299 -11.25 -9.55 -13.64
C VAL A 299 -11.13 -9.46 -12.11
N ALA A 300 -12.16 -9.82 -11.36
CA ALA A 300 -12.11 -9.85 -9.90
C ALA A 300 -10.98 -10.77 -9.38
N ASP A 301 -10.80 -11.95 -9.98
CA ASP A 301 -9.72 -12.88 -9.61
C ASP A 301 -8.35 -12.34 -10.01
N ARG A 302 -8.24 -11.75 -11.21
CA ARG A 302 -7.03 -11.06 -11.69
C ARG A 302 -6.62 -9.94 -10.73
N SER A 303 -7.58 -9.14 -10.29
CA SER A 303 -7.37 -8.04 -9.33
C SER A 303 -6.97 -8.54 -7.95
N THR A 304 -7.53 -9.66 -7.47
CA THR A 304 -7.06 -10.33 -6.24
C THR A 304 -5.58 -10.72 -6.36
N ILE A 305 -5.15 -11.27 -7.50
CA ILE A 305 -3.74 -11.63 -7.74
C ILE A 305 -2.83 -10.40 -7.83
N ALA A 306 -3.25 -9.38 -8.59
CA ALA A 306 -2.50 -8.16 -8.81
C ALA A 306 -2.38 -7.31 -7.52
N ASN A 307 -3.37 -7.39 -6.63
CA ASN A 307 -3.36 -6.71 -5.34
C ASN A 307 -2.14 -7.11 -4.50
N MET A 308 -1.81 -8.40 -4.43
CA MET A 308 -0.73 -8.93 -3.58
C MET A 308 0.68 -8.76 -4.17
N ALA A 309 0.85 -7.94 -5.21
CA ALA A 309 2.16 -7.68 -5.80
C ALA A 309 3.23 -7.18 -4.83
N PRO A 310 2.93 -6.26 -3.90
CA PRO A 310 3.87 -5.86 -2.87
C PRO A 310 4.31 -7.03 -1.98
N GLU A 311 3.42 -8.00 -1.71
CA GLU A 311 3.69 -9.14 -0.83
C GLU A 311 4.60 -10.18 -1.49
N TYR A 312 4.50 -10.41 -2.81
CA TYR A 312 5.50 -11.20 -3.53
C TYR A 312 6.72 -10.40 -4.02
N GLY A 313 6.70 -9.08 -3.87
CA GLY A 313 7.83 -8.17 -4.07
C GLY A 313 7.90 -7.49 -5.43
N ALA A 314 7.00 -7.78 -6.37
CA ALA A 314 7.03 -7.17 -7.69
C ALA A 314 6.60 -5.70 -7.64
N THR A 315 7.06 -4.90 -8.59
CA THR A 315 6.55 -3.53 -8.76
C THR A 315 5.09 -3.54 -9.23
N CYS A 316 4.70 -4.50 -10.08
CA CYS A 316 3.32 -4.74 -10.49
C CYS A 316 3.08 -6.21 -10.86
N GLY A 317 1.80 -6.63 -10.88
CA GLY A 317 1.33 -7.89 -11.43
C GLY A 317 0.29 -7.65 -12.51
N PHE A 318 0.71 -7.63 -13.78
CA PHE A 318 -0.03 -7.11 -14.92
C PHE A 318 -0.82 -8.16 -15.69
N PHE A 319 -2.09 -7.87 -15.98
CA PHE A 319 -2.96 -8.66 -16.85
C PHE A 319 -3.36 -7.81 -18.06
N PRO A 320 -2.99 -8.19 -19.31
CA PRO A 320 -3.43 -7.47 -20.50
C PRO A 320 -4.96 -7.38 -20.62
N VAL A 321 -5.45 -6.28 -21.19
CA VAL A 321 -6.88 -6.08 -21.47
C VAL A 321 -7.36 -7.11 -22.49
N ASP A 322 -8.48 -7.77 -22.20
CA ASP A 322 -9.16 -8.69 -23.11
C ASP A 322 -10.70 -8.53 -23.03
N ALA A 323 -11.44 -9.48 -23.63
CA ALA A 323 -12.90 -9.44 -23.65
C ALA A 323 -13.53 -9.41 -22.24
N LEU A 324 -12.97 -10.15 -21.27
CA LEU A 324 -13.48 -10.15 -19.89
C LEU A 324 -13.24 -8.80 -19.20
N THR A 325 -12.20 -8.07 -19.59
CA THR A 325 -12.02 -6.67 -19.18
C THR A 325 -13.15 -5.78 -19.70
N LEU A 326 -13.52 -5.89 -20.98
CA LEU A 326 -14.62 -5.10 -21.56
C LEU A 326 -15.96 -5.44 -20.90
N ASP A 327 -16.21 -6.71 -20.61
CA ASP A 327 -17.42 -7.15 -19.90
C ASP A 327 -17.46 -6.62 -18.46
N PHE A 328 -16.32 -6.55 -17.77
CA PHE A 328 -16.25 -5.93 -16.45
C PHE A 328 -16.52 -4.41 -16.51
N LEU A 329 -15.94 -3.69 -17.49
CA LEU A 329 -16.25 -2.27 -17.70
C LEU A 329 -17.74 -2.07 -17.97
N ARG A 330 -18.36 -2.95 -18.75
CA ARG A 330 -19.80 -2.92 -19.01
C ARG A 330 -20.59 -3.23 -17.74
N GLN A 331 -20.23 -4.25 -16.96
CA GLN A 331 -20.91 -4.60 -15.72
C GLN A 331 -20.82 -3.46 -14.69
N THR A 332 -19.68 -2.77 -14.62
CA THR A 332 -19.44 -1.66 -13.68
C THR A 332 -19.97 -0.30 -14.17
N GLY A 333 -20.81 -0.30 -15.20
CA GLY A 333 -21.53 0.90 -15.62
C GLY A 333 -20.69 1.91 -16.40
N ARG A 334 -19.52 1.53 -16.95
CA ARG A 334 -18.79 2.41 -17.86
C ARG A 334 -19.61 2.68 -19.11
N ASP A 335 -19.47 3.91 -19.61
CA ASP A 335 -20.13 4.36 -20.83
C ASP A 335 -19.78 3.47 -22.04
N GLU A 336 -20.78 3.13 -22.87
CA GLU A 336 -20.57 2.20 -24.00
C GLU A 336 -19.59 2.77 -25.04
N HIS A 337 -19.61 4.08 -25.28
CA HIS A 337 -18.66 4.72 -26.18
C HIS A 337 -17.22 4.64 -25.62
N ARG A 338 -17.04 4.81 -24.30
CA ARG A 338 -15.73 4.56 -23.65
C ARG A 338 -15.27 3.12 -23.84
N ILE A 339 -16.14 2.12 -23.67
CA ILE A 339 -15.79 0.70 -23.81
C ILE A 339 -15.31 0.42 -25.24
N LYS A 340 -16.03 0.95 -26.25
CA LYS A 340 -15.62 0.84 -27.64
C LYS A 340 -14.29 1.54 -27.93
N LEU A 341 -14.08 2.74 -27.38
CA LEU A 341 -12.81 3.45 -27.49
C LEU A 341 -11.65 2.63 -26.93
N VAL A 342 -11.83 2.01 -25.76
CA VAL A 342 -10.82 1.13 -25.13
C VAL A 342 -10.45 -0.02 -26.06
N GLU A 343 -11.44 -0.72 -26.61
CA GLU A 343 -11.19 -1.85 -27.50
C GLU A 343 -10.45 -1.42 -28.77
N GLU A 344 -10.97 -0.43 -29.50
CA GLU A 344 -10.41 0.03 -30.77
C GLU A 344 -8.99 0.59 -30.57
N TYR A 345 -8.78 1.39 -29.53
CA TYR A 345 -7.46 1.97 -29.23
C TYR A 345 -6.42 0.91 -28.89
N LEU A 346 -6.74 -0.03 -28.01
CA LEU A 346 -5.78 -1.06 -27.59
C LEU A 346 -5.51 -2.08 -28.69
N ARG A 347 -6.49 -2.37 -29.55
CA ARG A 347 -6.26 -3.16 -30.78
C ARG A 347 -5.30 -2.43 -31.72
N ALA A 348 -5.52 -1.13 -31.97
CA ALA A 348 -4.65 -0.31 -32.83
C ALA A 348 -3.21 -0.21 -32.31
N GLN A 349 -2.99 -0.37 -31.01
CA GLN A 349 -1.67 -0.37 -30.37
C GLN A 349 -1.05 -1.76 -30.23
N GLY A 350 -1.76 -2.84 -30.57
CA GLY A 350 -1.31 -4.21 -30.33
C GLY A 350 -1.18 -4.55 -28.83
N MET A 351 -2.07 -3.99 -28.01
CA MET A 351 -2.15 -4.17 -26.55
C MET A 351 -3.43 -4.89 -26.09
N PHE A 352 -4.38 -5.16 -27.01
CA PHE A 352 -5.57 -5.97 -26.72
C PHE A 352 -5.26 -7.47 -26.90
N ARG A 353 -5.48 -8.25 -25.85
CA ARG A 353 -5.17 -9.68 -25.80
C ARG A 353 -6.35 -10.53 -26.28
N THR A 354 -6.04 -11.54 -27.08
CA THR A 354 -6.95 -12.56 -27.58
C THR A 354 -6.29 -13.94 -27.45
N HIS A 355 -7.04 -15.01 -27.71
CA HIS A 355 -6.48 -16.36 -27.76
C HIS A 355 -5.38 -16.53 -28.84
N GLU A 356 -5.45 -15.73 -29.92
CA GLU A 356 -4.49 -15.76 -31.03
C GLU A 356 -3.27 -14.86 -30.78
N THR A 357 -3.26 -14.07 -29.71
CA THR A 357 -2.16 -13.16 -29.40
C THR A 357 -0.88 -13.97 -29.13
N PRO A 358 0.21 -13.74 -29.89
CA PRO A 358 1.47 -14.44 -29.65
C PRO A 358 2.01 -14.18 -28.24
N GLU A 359 2.55 -15.21 -27.60
CA GLU A 359 3.17 -15.06 -26.28
C GLU A 359 4.30 -14.01 -26.34
N PRO A 360 4.34 -13.02 -25.43
CA PRO A 360 5.46 -12.09 -25.35
C PRO A 360 6.78 -12.80 -25.05
N VAL A 361 7.89 -12.13 -25.34
CA VAL A 361 9.20 -12.52 -24.81
C VAL A 361 9.31 -11.95 -23.39
N PHE A 362 9.60 -12.82 -22.43
CA PHE A 362 9.81 -12.45 -21.03
C PHE A 362 11.29 -12.63 -20.65
N THR A 363 11.73 -11.96 -19.59
CA THR A 363 13.06 -12.18 -18.99
C THR A 363 13.21 -13.63 -18.54
N ASP A 364 12.14 -14.16 -17.94
CA ASP A 364 12.06 -15.52 -17.41
C ASP A 364 10.57 -15.90 -17.28
N VAL A 365 10.26 -17.19 -17.17
CA VAL A 365 8.90 -17.71 -17.10
C VAL A 365 8.70 -18.62 -15.89
N LEU A 366 7.54 -18.46 -15.24
CA LEU A 366 6.97 -19.39 -14.28
C LEU A 366 5.63 -19.90 -14.82
N GLU A 367 5.24 -21.11 -14.42
CA GLU A 367 3.99 -21.72 -14.86
C GLU A 367 3.21 -22.28 -13.67
N LEU A 368 1.88 -22.15 -13.72
CA LEU A 368 0.96 -22.74 -12.76
C LEU A 368 -0.24 -23.34 -13.51
N ASP A 369 -0.48 -24.63 -13.29
CA ASP A 369 -1.76 -25.27 -13.60
C ASP A 369 -2.72 -25.00 -12.44
N LEU A 370 -3.78 -24.25 -12.73
CA LEU A 370 -4.81 -23.88 -11.76
C LEU A 370 -5.51 -25.09 -11.13
N SER A 371 -5.50 -26.26 -11.80
CA SER A 371 -6.10 -27.49 -11.25
C SER A 371 -5.37 -28.02 -10.01
N THR A 372 -4.14 -27.59 -9.80
CA THR A 372 -3.28 -27.99 -8.66
C THR A 372 -3.49 -27.13 -7.42
N VAL A 373 -4.24 -26.03 -7.52
CA VAL A 373 -4.50 -25.12 -6.41
C VAL A 373 -5.42 -25.80 -5.40
N VAL A 374 -5.00 -25.80 -4.13
CA VAL A 374 -5.78 -26.36 -3.02
C VAL A 374 -6.12 -25.30 -1.98
N PRO A 375 -7.24 -25.46 -1.24
CA PRO A 375 -7.60 -24.58 -0.13
C PRO A 375 -6.46 -24.36 0.84
N SER A 376 -6.20 -23.10 1.20
CA SER A 376 -5.04 -22.72 2.02
C SER A 376 -5.27 -21.45 2.83
N LEU A 377 -4.37 -21.26 3.79
CA LEU A 377 -4.22 -20.04 4.59
C LEU A 377 -2.79 -19.51 4.41
N ALA A 378 -2.51 -18.30 4.87
CA ALA A 378 -1.13 -17.86 5.07
C ALA A 378 -0.91 -17.23 6.44
N GLY A 379 0.14 -17.64 7.15
CA GLY A 379 0.42 -17.19 8.52
C GLY A 379 1.42 -18.07 9.28
N PRO A 380 1.71 -17.73 10.55
CA PRO A 380 1.01 -16.72 11.36
C PRO A 380 1.57 -15.30 11.28
N LYS A 381 2.69 -15.07 10.56
CA LYS A 381 3.41 -13.78 10.59
C LYS A 381 3.69 -13.15 9.22
N ARG A 382 3.62 -13.89 8.12
CA ARG A 382 3.94 -13.35 6.78
C ARG A 382 2.96 -13.85 5.70
N PRO A 383 2.70 -13.04 4.65
CA PRO A 383 1.74 -13.41 3.60
C PRO A 383 2.20 -14.57 2.70
N GLN A 384 3.51 -14.75 2.53
CA GLN A 384 4.11 -15.84 1.76
C GLN A 384 4.17 -17.18 2.51
N ASP A 385 3.86 -17.20 3.81
CA ASP A 385 3.86 -18.41 4.64
C ASP A 385 2.56 -19.20 4.41
N ARG A 386 2.34 -19.63 3.16
CA ARG A 386 1.17 -20.42 2.75
C ARG A 386 1.20 -21.79 3.41
N VAL A 387 0.07 -22.18 3.99
CA VAL A 387 -0.19 -23.48 4.62
C VAL A 387 -1.45 -24.07 4.01
N GLU A 388 -1.37 -25.30 3.50
CA GLU A 388 -2.56 -26.04 3.03
C GLU A 388 -3.54 -26.25 4.18
N LEU A 389 -4.85 -26.19 3.91
CA LEU A 389 -5.89 -26.19 4.95
C LEU A 389 -5.80 -27.41 5.89
N LYS A 390 -5.58 -28.61 5.33
CA LYS A 390 -5.39 -29.88 6.07
C LYS A 390 -4.16 -29.89 7.00
N SER A 391 -3.19 -29.00 6.75
CA SER A 391 -1.94 -28.90 7.51
C SER A 391 -1.95 -27.73 8.49
N ALA A 392 -3.02 -26.93 8.53
CA ALA A 392 -3.10 -25.69 9.30
C ALA A 392 -2.89 -25.92 10.80
N LYS A 393 -3.54 -26.94 11.37
CA LYS A 393 -3.37 -27.31 12.79
C LYS A 393 -1.91 -27.63 13.11
N THR A 394 -1.32 -28.58 12.38
CA THR A 394 0.05 -29.04 12.64
C THR A 394 1.06 -27.92 12.45
N ALA A 395 0.87 -27.06 11.44
CA ALA A 395 1.70 -25.88 11.24
C ALA A 395 1.59 -24.90 12.42
N PHE A 396 0.37 -24.62 12.90
CA PHE A 396 0.17 -23.75 14.06
C PHE A 396 0.79 -24.32 15.33
N GLU A 397 0.60 -25.61 15.63
CA GLU A 397 1.16 -26.26 16.83
C GLU A 397 2.70 -26.23 16.83
N LYS A 398 3.32 -26.35 15.65
CA LYS A 398 4.76 -26.16 15.49
C LYS A 398 5.17 -24.71 15.79
N GLU A 399 4.54 -23.75 15.14
CA GLU A 399 4.88 -22.32 15.30
C GLU A 399 4.66 -21.83 16.74
N LEU A 400 3.66 -22.38 17.45
CA LEU A 400 3.35 -22.06 18.84
C LEU A 400 4.57 -22.18 19.75
N THR A 401 5.33 -23.27 19.58
CA THR A 401 6.53 -23.55 20.40
C THR A 401 7.82 -23.03 19.77
N SER A 402 7.92 -22.96 18.44
CA SER A 402 9.17 -22.58 17.78
C SER A 402 9.36 -21.07 17.61
N SER A 403 8.32 -20.32 17.22
CA SER A 403 8.45 -18.90 16.83
C SER A 403 7.56 -17.95 17.65
N LEU A 404 6.55 -18.49 18.31
CA LEU A 404 5.63 -17.75 19.18
C LEU A 404 6.02 -17.88 20.66
N GLY A 405 7.09 -18.61 20.99
CA GLY A 405 7.74 -18.56 22.30
C GLY A 405 6.94 -19.20 23.45
N VAL A 406 5.92 -20.00 23.15
CA VAL A 406 5.17 -20.73 24.19
C VAL A 406 5.97 -21.96 24.60
N ALA A 407 6.22 -22.13 25.89
CA ALA A 407 6.87 -23.33 26.41
C ALA A 407 6.03 -24.58 26.10
N ALA A 408 6.68 -25.70 25.78
CA ALA A 408 5.98 -26.93 25.42
C ALA A 408 4.95 -27.39 26.48
N ASN A 409 5.25 -27.18 27.77
CA ASN A 409 4.35 -27.51 28.87
C ASN A 409 3.11 -26.61 28.93
N ASP A 410 3.20 -25.39 28.39
CA ASP A 410 2.11 -24.40 28.35
C ASP A 410 1.31 -24.44 27.04
N ALA A 411 1.69 -25.29 26.10
CA ALA A 411 1.03 -25.40 24.79
C ALA A 411 -0.46 -25.75 24.91
N ASN A 412 -0.88 -26.44 25.98
CA ASN A 412 -2.28 -26.81 26.25
C ASN A 412 -2.98 -25.92 27.28
N LYS A 413 -2.37 -24.80 27.67
CA LYS A 413 -2.93 -23.87 28.67
C LYS A 413 -4.31 -23.36 28.22
N LYS A 414 -5.27 -23.43 29.13
CA LYS A 414 -6.60 -22.83 29.05
C LYS A 414 -6.88 -22.06 30.34
N VAL A 415 -7.57 -20.93 30.23
CA VAL A 415 -7.90 -20.05 31.35
C VAL A 415 -9.38 -19.65 31.29
N PRO A 416 -10.08 -19.63 32.43
CA PRO A 416 -11.47 -19.19 32.46
C PRO A 416 -11.57 -17.71 32.12
N VAL A 417 -12.57 -17.35 31.32
CA VAL A 417 -12.84 -15.95 30.98
C VAL A 417 -13.84 -15.36 31.99
N ALA A 418 -13.43 -14.31 32.69
CA ALA A 418 -14.19 -13.70 33.77
C ALA A 418 -15.62 -13.30 33.33
N GLY A 419 -16.62 -13.72 34.11
CA GLY A 419 -18.03 -13.41 33.84
C GLY A 419 -18.69 -14.28 32.76
N THR A 420 -18.02 -15.35 32.30
CA THR A 420 -18.52 -16.25 31.24
C THR A 420 -18.46 -17.72 31.66
N ASN A 421 -18.99 -18.61 30.81
CA ASN A 421 -18.99 -20.06 31.02
C ASN A 421 -18.02 -20.80 30.08
N TYR A 422 -17.04 -20.11 29.51
CA TYR A 422 -16.05 -20.67 28.60
C TYR A 422 -14.62 -20.29 28.99
N ASP A 423 -13.68 -21.06 28.46
CA ASP A 423 -12.25 -20.82 28.62
C ASP A 423 -11.65 -20.29 27.32
N LEU A 424 -10.53 -19.59 27.42
CA LEU A 424 -9.63 -19.28 26.31
C LEU A 424 -8.32 -20.04 26.47
N GLY A 425 -7.77 -20.55 25.37
CA GLY A 425 -6.48 -21.21 25.33
C GLY A 425 -5.59 -20.71 24.20
N GLN A 426 -4.41 -21.32 24.12
CA GLN A 426 -3.47 -21.09 23.04
C GLN A 426 -4.14 -21.36 21.68
N GLY A 427 -4.03 -20.44 20.72
CA GLY A 427 -4.55 -20.62 19.36
C GLY A 427 -6.03 -20.35 19.15
N ASP A 428 -6.75 -19.90 20.18
CA ASP A 428 -8.15 -19.49 20.02
C ASP A 428 -8.26 -18.21 19.18
N ILE A 429 -9.24 -18.22 18.29
CA ILE A 429 -9.51 -17.15 17.34
C ILE A 429 -10.38 -16.12 18.03
N VAL A 430 -9.84 -14.91 18.24
CA VAL A 430 -10.57 -13.81 18.90
C VAL A 430 -11.04 -12.74 17.91
N ILE A 431 -10.53 -12.76 16.67
CA ILE A 431 -10.98 -11.89 15.58
C ILE A 431 -11.19 -12.73 14.31
N ALA A 432 -12.37 -12.60 13.70
CA ALA A 432 -12.68 -13.16 12.40
C ALA A 432 -13.26 -12.06 11.50
N ALA A 433 -12.47 -11.52 10.57
CA ALA A 433 -12.84 -10.32 9.81
C ALA A 433 -12.89 -10.56 8.29
N ILE A 434 -14.07 -10.36 7.70
CA ILE A 434 -14.19 -10.20 6.25
C ILE A 434 -13.89 -8.73 5.94
N THR A 435 -12.70 -8.46 5.41
CA THR A 435 -12.14 -7.13 5.21
C THR A 435 -11.25 -7.11 3.95
N SER A 436 -10.64 -5.96 3.66
CA SER A 436 -9.69 -5.70 2.56
C SER A 436 -10.29 -5.72 1.15
N CYS A 437 -9.93 -4.69 0.38
CA CYS A 437 -10.15 -4.63 -1.07
C CYS A 437 -9.66 -5.87 -1.84
N THR A 438 -8.69 -6.63 -1.32
CA THR A 438 -8.17 -7.86 -1.93
C THR A 438 -9.28 -8.87 -2.24
N ASN A 439 -10.21 -9.05 -1.30
CA ASN A 439 -11.27 -10.06 -1.38
C ASN A 439 -12.67 -9.43 -1.42
N THR A 440 -12.88 -8.23 -0.87
CA THR A 440 -14.22 -7.60 -0.85
C THR A 440 -14.62 -6.98 -2.17
N SER A 441 -13.69 -6.85 -3.10
CA SER A 441 -13.94 -6.51 -4.51
C SER A 441 -14.33 -7.71 -5.37
N ASN A 442 -14.27 -8.93 -4.82
CA ASN A 442 -14.55 -10.16 -5.53
C ASN A 442 -15.91 -10.72 -5.08
N PRO A 443 -16.97 -10.59 -5.91
CA PRO A 443 -18.29 -11.04 -5.53
C PRO A 443 -18.39 -12.55 -5.28
N ALA A 444 -17.57 -13.36 -5.96
CA ALA A 444 -17.63 -14.82 -5.83
C ALA A 444 -17.30 -15.27 -4.41
N VAL A 445 -16.23 -14.74 -3.81
CA VAL A 445 -15.85 -15.10 -2.44
C VAL A 445 -16.77 -14.49 -1.38
N LEU A 446 -17.38 -13.31 -1.64
CA LEU A 446 -18.36 -12.73 -0.72
C LEU A 446 -19.71 -13.46 -0.75
N ILE A 447 -20.18 -13.87 -1.93
CA ILE A 447 -21.35 -14.72 -2.06
C ILE A 447 -21.09 -16.10 -1.45
N ALA A 448 -19.90 -16.67 -1.65
CA ALA A 448 -19.51 -17.90 -0.98
C ALA A 448 -19.56 -17.78 0.55
N ALA A 449 -19.04 -16.68 1.12
CA ALA A 449 -19.12 -16.42 2.56
C ALA A 449 -20.57 -16.32 3.06
N GLY A 450 -21.43 -15.61 2.32
CA GLY A 450 -22.85 -15.56 2.62
C GLY A 450 -23.52 -16.93 2.55
N LEU A 451 -23.19 -17.76 1.57
CA LEU A 451 -23.74 -19.11 1.44
C LEU A 451 -23.28 -20.04 2.57
N VAL A 452 -22.02 -19.95 3.01
CA VAL A 452 -21.53 -20.64 4.21
C VAL A 452 -22.34 -20.19 5.43
N ALA A 453 -22.55 -18.88 5.60
CA ALA A 453 -23.37 -18.34 6.69
C ALA A 453 -24.82 -18.83 6.64
N ARG A 454 -25.43 -18.87 5.44
CA ARG A 454 -26.79 -19.37 5.20
C ARG A 454 -26.93 -20.83 5.61
N LYS A 455 -26.03 -21.69 5.13
CA LYS A 455 -26.04 -23.13 5.43
C LYS A 455 -25.77 -23.38 6.93
N ALA A 456 -24.81 -22.68 7.52
CA ALA A 456 -24.53 -22.74 8.95
C ALA A 456 -25.75 -22.32 9.81
N ARG A 457 -26.39 -21.20 9.46
CA ARG A 457 -27.60 -20.70 10.12
C ARG A 457 -28.78 -21.66 9.99
N ALA A 458 -28.99 -22.24 8.81
CA ALA A 458 -30.06 -23.21 8.57
C ALA A 458 -29.90 -24.43 9.50
N LEU A 459 -28.66 -24.89 9.69
CA LEU A 459 -28.32 -25.99 10.59
C LEU A 459 -28.30 -25.58 12.07
N GLY A 460 -28.39 -24.28 12.40
CA GLY A 460 -28.44 -23.77 13.78
C GLY A 460 -27.09 -23.50 14.43
N LEU A 461 -26.02 -23.43 13.64
CA LEU A 461 -24.69 -23.07 14.14
C LEU A 461 -24.61 -21.59 14.50
N LYS A 462 -23.67 -21.25 15.39
CA LYS A 462 -23.30 -19.87 15.76
C LYS A 462 -21.78 -19.78 15.92
N PRO A 463 -21.17 -18.61 15.66
CA PRO A 463 -19.78 -18.37 16.00
C PRO A 463 -19.52 -18.60 17.49
N LYS A 464 -18.26 -18.92 17.84
CA LYS A 464 -17.86 -19.00 19.24
C LYS A 464 -17.99 -17.63 19.92
N PRO A 465 -18.42 -17.57 21.19
CA PRO A 465 -18.76 -16.31 21.85
C PRO A 465 -17.58 -15.36 22.10
N TRP A 466 -16.34 -15.87 22.06
CA TRP A 466 -15.13 -15.06 22.19
C TRP A 466 -14.63 -14.45 20.86
N VAL A 467 -15.25 -14.79 19.73
CA VAL A 467 -14.82 -14.33 18.40
C VAL A 467 -15.50 -13.00 18.07
N LYS A 468 -14.71 -11.93 17.92
CA LYS A 468 -15.18 -10.67 17.33
C LYS A 468 -15.28 -10.81 15.81
N THR A 469 -16.50 -10.89 15.29
CA THR A 469 -16.78 -10.98 13.85
C THR A 469 -17.06 -9.61 13.23
N SER A 470 -16.62 -9.38 12.00
CA SER A 470 -16.93 -8.13 11.28
C SER A 470 -16.92 -8.29 9.75
N LEU A 471 -17.77 -7.52 9.08
CA LEU A 471 -17.78 -7.37 7.62
C LEU A 471 -17.52 -5.90 7.25
N ALA A 472 -16.46 -5.65 6.51
CA ALA A 472 -16.11 -4.33 5.98
C ALA A 472 -16.06 -4.39 4.45
N PRO A 473 -17.19 -4.14 3.76
CA PRO A 473 -17.24 -4.16 2.30
C PRO A 473 -16.38 -3.05 1.71
N GLY A 474 -15.76 -3.29 0.55
CA GLY A 474 -14.94 -2.26 -0.09
C GLY A 474 -15.71 -1.30 -1.00
N SER A 475 -17.02 -1.48 -1.17
CA SER A 475 -17.93 -0.46 -1.70
C SER A 475 -19.38 -0.73 -1.26
N GLN A 476 -20.24 0.27 -1.39
CA GLN A 476 -21.67 0.11 -1.11
C GLN A 476 -22.39 -0.88 -2.06
N VAL A 477 -21.84 -1.12 -3.26
CA VAL A 477 -22.39 -2.08 -4.23
C VAL A 477 -22.37 -3.51 -3.67
N VAL A 478 -21.38 -3.82 -2.82
CA VAL A 478 -21.30 -5.11 -2.13
C VAL A 478 -22.53 -5.35 -1.27
N THR A 479 -22.91 -4.37 -0.47
CA THR A 479 -24.08 -4.46 0.40
C THR A 479 -25.35 -4.61 -0.42
N ASP A 480 -25.46 -3.96 -1.58
CA ASP A 480 -26.63 -4.07 -2.45
C ASP A 480 -26.85 -5.49 -2.97
N TYR A 481 -25.82 -6.13 -3.53
CA TYR A 481 -25.99 -7.49 -4.04
C TYR A 481 -26.13 -8.51 -2.91
N LEU A 482 -25.51 -8.30 -1.73
CA LEU A 482 -25.72 -9.15 -0.56
C LEU A 482 -27.16 -9.04 -0.03
N ASN A 483 -27.75 -7.84 -0.06
CA ASN A 483 -29.15 -7.63 0.30
C ASN A 483 -30.08 -8.31 -0.71
N ARG A 484 -29.86 -8.11 -2.01
CA ARG A 484 -30.70 -8.68 -3.07
C ARG A 484 -30.67 -10.22 -3.09
N SER A 485 -29.49 -10.80 -2.86
CA SER A 485 -29.33 -12.26 -2.75
C SER A 485 -29.88 -12.83 -1.43
N GLY A 486 -30.30 -11.97 -0.49
CA GLY A 486 -30.78 -12.36 0.84
C GLY A 486 -29.67 -12.82 1.79
N LEU A 487 -28.40 -12.63 1.43
CA LEU A 487 -27.24 -13.11 2.19
C LEU A 487 -26.86 -12.20 3.36
N THR A 488 -27.24 -10.92 3.34
CA THR A 488 -26.98 -10.00 4.47
C THR A 488 -27.58 -10.53 5.77
N THR A 489 -28.84 -11.00 5.75
CA THR A 489 -29.49 -11.56 6.94
C THR A 489 -28.79 -12.83 7.44
N ASP A 490 -28.20 -13.60 6.54
CA ASP A 490 -27.45 -14.81 6.90
C ASP A 490 -26.09 -14.48 7.52
N LEU A 491 -25.38 -13.49 6.96
CA LEU A 491 -24.12 -12.97 7.50
C LEU A 491 -24.32 -12.29 8.86
N ASP A 492 -25.34 -11.44 8.99
CA ASP A 492 -25.72 -10.78 10.24
C ASP A 492 -26.02 -11.81 11.35
N ALA A 493 -26.68 -12.93 11.01
CA ALA A 493 -26.97 -13.99 11.98
C ALA A 493 -25.70 -14.67 12.53
N MET A 494 -24.60 -14.62 11.78
CA MET A 494 -23.26 -15.06 12.18
C MET A 494 -22.41 -13.91 12.75
N GLY A 495 -23.01 -12.74 13.03
CA GLY A 495 -22.32 -11.56 13.56
C GLY A 495 -21.44 -10.81 12.54
N PHE A 496 -21.46 -11.19 11.27
CA PHE A 496 -20.77 -10.47 10.19
C PHE A 496 -21.62 -9.30 9.70
N ASN A 497 -22.07 -8.46 10.63
CA ASN A 497 -22.73 -7.20 10.32
C ASN A 497 -21.74 -6.26 9.63
N THR A 498 -22.28 -5.42 8.74
CA THR A 498 -21.48 -4.37 8.11
C THR A 498 -21.01 -3.39 9.19
N VAL A 499 -19.70 -3.17 9.30
CA VAL A 499 -19.10 -2.29 10.32
C VAL A 499 -18.57 -0.97 9.75
N GLY A 500 -18.46 -0.85 8.43
CA GLY A 500 -17.98 0.35 7.72
C GLY A 500 -17.48 0.02 6.31
N TYR A 501 -17.50 1.01 5.41
CA TYR A 501 -16.93 0.90 4.06
C TYR A 501 -15.50 1.46 4.02
N GLY A 502 -14.55 0.75 4.63
CA GLY A 502 -13.15 1.16 4.71
C GLY A 502 -12.18 0.03 5.08
N CYS A 503 -10.90 0.35 5.15
CA CYS A 503 -9.81 -0.61 5.37
C CYS A 503 -9.93 -1.38 6.69
N THR A 504 -10.45 -0.75 7.75
CA THR A 504 -10.78 -1.41 9.04
C THR A 504 -9.68 -2.37 9.54
N THR A 505 -10.03 -3.64 9.83
CA THR A 505 -9.11 -4.66 10.34
C THR A 505 -7.90 -4.90 9.44
N CYS A 506 -8.01 -4.72 8.11
CA CYS A 506 -6.90 -4.91 7.17
C CYS A 506 -5.70 -3.98 7.46
N ILE A 507 -5.96 -2.76 7.94
CA ILE A 507 -4.91 -1.78 8.28
C ILE A 507 -4.55 -1.79 9.78
N GLY A 508 -5.20 -2.65 10.57
CA GLY A 508 -5.06 -2.68 12.04
C GLY A 508 -6.09 -1.85 12.80
N ASN A 509 -7.07 -1.27 12.11
CA ASN A 509 -8.19 -0.57 12.73
C ASN A 509 -9.27 -1.56 13.21
N SER A 510 -8.87 -2.64 13.89
CA SER A 510 -9.75 -3.69 14.38
C SER A 510 -10.62 -3.29 15.58
N GLY A 511 -10.37 -2.10 16.14
CA GLY A 511 -10.95 -1.63 17.40
C GLY A 511 -10.60 -2.53 18.60
N PRO A 512 -11.16 -2.24 19.78
CA PRO A 512 -10.88 -2.97 21.01
C PRO A 512 -11.52 -4.36 21.00
N LEU A 513 -10.88 -5.32 21.69
CA LEU A 513 -11.54 -6.54 22.17
C LEU A 513 -12.22 -6.25 23.51
N PRO A 514 -13.24 -7.04 23.92
CA PRO A 514 -13.83 -6.91 25.24
C PRO A 514 -12.78 -7.06 26.35
N SER A 515 -12.85 -6.24 27.41
CA SER A 515 -11.82 -6.18 28.46
C SER A 515 -11.54 -7.54 29.10
N HIS A 516 -12.58 -8.33 29.41
CA HIS A 516 -12.42 -9.67 29.98
C HIS A 516 -11.69 -10.66 29.05
N ILE A 517 -11.76 -10.47 27.73
CA ILE A 517 -10.97 -11.24 26.75
C ILE A 517 -9.51 -10.77 26.78
N VAL A 518 -9.29 -9.46 26.79
CA VAL A 518 -7.94 -8.87 26.88
C VAL A 518 -7.25 -9.32 28.17
N ASP A 519 -7.93 -9.25 29.31
CA ASP A 519 -7.40 -9.68 30.60
C ASP A 519 -7.04 -11.17 30.60
N ALA A 520 -7.86 -12.01 29.97
CA ALA A 520 -7.57 -13.43 29.83
C ALA A 520 -6.32 -13.68 28.98
N ILE A 521 -6.12 -12.91 27.90
CA ILE A 521 -4.96 -13.03 27.00
C ILE A 521 -3.69 -12.52 27.69
N GLU A 522 -3.70 -11.28 28.17
CA GLU A 522 -2.50 -10.57 28.62
C GLU A 522 -1.98 -11.10 29.96
N ASN A 523 -2.87 -11.37 30.93
CA ASN A 523 -2.45 -11.85 32.25
C ASN A 523 -1.92 -13.30 32.22
N ASN A 524 -2.13 -14.01 31.12
CA ASN A 524 -1.80 -15.44 31.01
C ASN A 524 -0.86 -15.77 29.84
N ASP A 525 -0.37 -14.75 29.12
CA ASP A 525 0.48 -14.89 27.93
C ASP A 525 -0.08 -15.89 26.90
N LEU A 526 -1.37 -15.73 26.57
CA LEU A 526 -1.99 -16.53 25.52
C LEU A 526 -1.65 -15.97 24.13
N VAL A 527 -1.34 -16.88 23.21
CA VAL A 527 -1.25 -16.58 21.78
C VAL A 527 -2.65 -16.65 21.19
N ALA A 528 -3.36 -15.52 21.26
CA ALA A 528 -4.61 -15.32 20.55
C ALA A 528 -4.39 -15.16 19.05
N VAL A 529 -5.39 -15.56 18.26
CA VAL A 529 -5.33 -15.61 16.80
C VAL A 529 -6.35 -14.69 16.15
N SER A 530 -5.99 -14.10 15.00
CA SER A 530 -6.96 -13.56 14.04
C SER A 530 -6.98 -14.37 12.74
N VAL A 531 -8.16 -14.47 12.13
CA VAL A 531 -8.34 -14.96 10.77
C VAL A 531 -9.04 -13.87 9.97
N LEU A 532 -8.44 -13.41 8.87
CA LEU A 532 -8.97 -12.30 8.09
C LEU A 532 -8.79 -12.49 6.59
N SER A 533 -9.67 -11.88 5.79
CA SER A 533 -9.54 -11.85 4.33
C SER A 533 -8.64 -10.72 3.81
N GLY A 534 -7.62 -10.38 4.60
CA GLY A 534 -6.63 -9.35 4.25
C GLY A 534 -5.52 -9.83 3.32
N ASN A 535 -4.48 -9.01 3.18
CA ASN A 535 -3.26 -9.30 2.43
C ASN A 535 -1.99 -9.25 3.32
N ARG A 536 -2.07 -8.70 4.53
CA ARG A 536 -0.95 -8.61 5.49
C ARG A 536 -1.32 -9.17 6.86
N ASN A 537 -0.40 -9.90 7.45
CA ASN A 537 -0.58 -10.62 8.72
C ASN A 537 0.67 -10.51 9.63
N PHE A 538 1.45 -9.44 9.48
CA PHE A 538 2.61 -9.19 10.33
C PHE A 538 2.23 -9.09 11.82
N GLU A 539 3.13 -9.52 12.69
CA GLU A 539 2.94 -9.45 14.14
C GLU A 539 2.71 -7.99 14.58
N GLY A 540 1.68 -7.76 15.40
CA GLY A 540 1.29 -6.42 15.87
C GLY A 540 0.57 -5.54 14.84
N ARG A 541 0.32 -6.03 13.62
CA ARG A 541 -0.42 -5.27 12.60
C ARG A 541 -1.92 -5.26 12.81
N ILE A 542 -2.52 -6.40 13.13
CA ILE A 542 -3.98 -6.57 13.14
C ILE A 542 -4.62 -6.03 14.42
N SER A 543 -4.06 -6.42 15.56
CA SER A 543 -4.48 -5.99 16.89
C SER A 543 -3.30 -6.11 17.85
N PRO A 544 -3.16 -5.22 18.86
CA PRO A 544 -2.13 -5.35 19.89
C PRO A 544 -2.26 -6.63 20.72
N ASN A 545 -3.47 -7.21 20.83
CA ASN A 545 -3.74 -8.39 21.64
C ASN A 545 -3.64 -9.71 20.84
N VAL A 546 -3.21 -9.66 19.57
CA VAL A 546 -3.14 -10.83 18.68
C VAL A 546 -1.71 -11.02 18.16
N ARG A 547 -1.11 -12.17 18.50
CA ARG A 547 0.28 -12.50 18.15
C ARG A 547 0.40 -13.38 16.90
N ALA A 548 -0.69 -14.02 16.48
CA ALA A 548 -0.73 -14.88 15.29
C ALA A 548 -1.91 -14.50 14.38
N ASN A 549 -1.65 -14.31 13.08
CA ASN A 549 -2.64 -13.81 12.13
C ASN A 549 -2.64 -14.66 10.86
N TYR A 550 -3.82 -15.11 10.40
CA TYR A 550 -3.98 -15.93 9.22
C TYR A 550 -4.80 -15.24 8.14
N LEU A 551 -4.25 -15.16 6.93
CA LEU A 551 -4.96 -14.74 5.73
C LEU A 551 -5.79 -15.91 5.21
N ALA A 552 -7.07 -15.67 4.93
CA ALA A 552 -8.01 -16.70 4.52
C ALA A 552 -9.04 -16.15 3.52
N SER A 553 -9.67 -17.01 2.73
CA SER A 553 -10.83 -16.61 1.93
C SER A 553 -12.00 -16.18 2.84
N PRO A 554 -12.84 -15.22 2.45
CA PRO A 554 -14.05 -14.86 3.19
C PRO A 554 -14.91 -16.04 3.70
N PRO A 555 -15.20 -17.11 2.93
CA PRO A 555 -15.93 -18.26 3.45
C PRO A 555 -15.16 -19.04 4.53
N LEU A 556 -13.82 -19.12 4.44
CA LEU A 556 -13.01 -19.69 5.51
C LEU A 556 -13.03 -18.83 6.77
N VAL A 557 -13.06 -17.49 6.66
CA VAL A 557 -13.22 -16.60 7.82
C VAL A 557 -14.51 -16.93 8.59
N VAL A 558 -15.63 -17.11 7.87
CA VAL A 558 -16.90 -17.52 8.49
C VAL A 558 -16.76 -18.89 9.14
N ALA A 559 -16.22 -19.89 8.44
CA ALA A 559 -16.06 -21.24 8.99
C ALA A 559 -15.15 -21.29 10.23
N TYR A 560 -14.05 -20.54 10.24
CA TYR A 560 -13.15 -20.42 11.39
C TYR A 560 -13.77 -19.67 12.57
N SER A 561 -14.75 -18.77 12.34
CA SER A 561 -15.52 -18.17 13.44
C SER A 561 -16.41 -19.19 14.16
N LEU A 562 -16.88 -20.23 13.45
CA LEU A 562 -17.66 -21.34 14.02
C LEU A 562 -16.77 -22.30 14.80
N LEU A 563 -15.61 -22.65 14.24
CA LEU A 563 -14.63 -23.52 14.90
C LEU A 563 -14.00 -22.85 16.13
N GLY A 564 -13.57 -21.60 15.97
CA GLY A 564 -13.05 -20.71 17.01
C GLY A 564 -11.61 -20.98 17.46
N THR A 565 -10.86 -21.86 16.78
CA THR A 565 -9.47 -22.17 17.13
C THR A 565 -8.66 -22.62 15.91
N MET A 566 -7.36 -22.36 15.91
CA MET A 566 -6.40 -22.91 14.92
C MET A 566 -5.86 -24.29 15.32
N ARG A 567 -6.25 -24.80 16.49
CA ARG A 567 -5.74 -26.07 17.05
C ARG A 567 -6.53 -27.30 16.66
N GLN A 568 -7.46 -27.13 15.74
CA GLN A 568 -8.32 -28.17 15.22
C GLN A 568 -8.22 -28.18 13.69
N ASP A 569 -8.17 -29.37 13.10
CA ASP A 569 -8.18 -29.52 11.64
C ASP A 569 -9.60 -29.29 11.14
N ILE A 570 -9.87 -28.09 10.63
CA ILE A 570 -11.19 -27.68 10.15
C ILE A 570 -11.75 -28.59 9.04
N THR A 571 -10.90 -29.37 8.36
CA THR A 571 -11.33 -30.28 7.30
C THR A 571 -11.96 -31.57 7.83
N THR A 572 -11.64 -31.95 9.07
CA THR A 572 -12.13 -33.19 9.70
C THR A 572 -12.92 -32.96 10.98
N GLU A 573 -12.70 -31.83 11.65
CA GLU A 573 -13.29 -31.51 12.95
C GLU A 573 -14.73 -31.01 12.81
N GLN A 574 -15.53 -31.28 13.84
CA GLN A 574 -16.91 -30.83 13.91
C GLN A 574 -16.97 -29.32 14.16
N LEU A 575 -17.63 -28.57 13.28
CA LEU A 575 -17.85 -27.12 13.46
C LEU A 575 -18.91 -26.83 14.53
N GLY A 576 -19.90 -27.71 14.65
CA GLY A 576 -20.89 -27.69 15.71
C GLY A 576 -21.96 -28.76 15.52
N THR A 577 -22.99 -28.72 16.34
CA THR A 577 -24.10 -29.68 16.30
C THR A 577 -25.33 -28.98 15.72
N SER A 578 -25.97 -29.63 14.75
CA SER A 578 -27.22 -29.12 14.17
C SER A 578 -28.38 -29.15 15.19
N LYS A 579 -29.47 -28.46 14.87
CA LYS A 579 -30.72 -28.48 15.68
C LYS A 579 -31.23 -29.90 15.94
N ASP A 580 -30.96 -30.82 15.02
CA ASP A 580 -31.40 -32.22 15.03
C ASP A 580 -30.43 -33.14 15.79
N GLY A 581 -29.36 -32.60 16.38
CA GLY A 581 -28.33 -33.36 17.10
C GLY A 581 -27.23 -33.98 16.23
N LYS A 582 -27.23 -33.75 14.91
CA LYS A 582 -26.21 -34.30 14.00
C LYS A 582 -24.93 -33.45 13.98
N PRO A 583 -23.73 -34.05 13.88
CA PRO A 583 -22.49 -33.32 13.70
C PRO A 583 -22.48 -32.62 12.33
N VAL A 584 -21.96 -31.39 12.30
CA VAL A 584 -21.81 -30.59 11.08
C VAL A 584 -20.32 -30.33 10.83
N TYR A 585 -19.87 -30.61 9.61
CA TYR A 585 -18.50 -30.45 9.14
C TYR A 585 -18.42 -29.36 8.06
N LEU A 586 -17.19 -28.94 7.72
CA LEU A 586 -16.96 -27.91 6.69
C LEU A 586 -17.65 -28.24 5.36
N LYS A 587 -17.55 -29.49 4.90
CA LYS A 587 -18.16 -29.96 3.65
C LYS A 587 -19.69 -29.80 3.60
N ASP A 588 -20.36 -29.79 4.75
CA ASP A 588 -21.82 -29.73 4.83
C ASP A 588 -22.34 -28.30 4.62
N ILE A 589 -21.48 -27.29 4.81
CA ILE A 589 -21.81 -25.87 4.66
C ILE A 589 -21.05 -25.20 3.51
N TRP A 590 -20.14 -25.90 2.84
CA TRP A 590 -19.38 -25.34 1.73
C TRP A 590 -20.27 -25.19 0.48
N PRO A 591 -20.25 -24.04 -0.22
CA PRO A 591 -21.00 -23.84 -1.45
C PRO A 591 -20.32 -24.50 -2.64
N THR A 592 -21.12 -24.92 -3.61
CA THR A 592 -20.65 -25.29 -4.94
C THR A 592 -20.40 -24.05 -5.79
N ASN A 593 -19.54 -24.16 -6.81
CA ASN A 593 -19.30 -23.10 -7.78
C ASN A 593 -20.58 -22.71 -8.54
N LYS A 594 -21.48 -23.67 -8.75
CA LYS A 594 -22.78 -23.42 -9.38
C LYS A 594 -23.67 -22.53 -8.50
N GLU A 595 -23.80 -22.82 -7.20
CA GLU A 595 -24.58 -21.99 -6.27
C GLU A 595 -24.07 -20.54 -6.25
N ILE A 596 -22.75 -20.35 -6.30
CA ILE A 596 -22.12 -19.02 -6.35
C ILE A 596 -22.45 -18.32 -7.67
N ALA A 597 -22.24 -18.98 -8.81
CA ALA A 597 -22.47 -18.41 -10.12
C ALA A 597 -23.94 -18.01 -10.35
N ASP A 598 -24.89 -18.85 -9.92
CA ASP A 598 -26.33 -18.57 -10.04
C ASP A 598 -26.73 -17.32 -9.24
N LEU A 599 -26.13 -17.10 -8.05
CA LEU A 599 -26.36 -15.91 -7.24
C LEU A 599 -25.66 -14.66 -7.79
N ILE A 600 -24.44 -14.77 -8.32
CA ILE A 600 -23.78 -13.65 -9.01
C ILE A 600 -24.66 -13.15 -10.15
N ALA A 601 -25.12 -14.07 -11.00
CA ALA A 601 -25.91 -13.75 -12.20
C ALA A 601 -27.26 -13.10 -11.87
N SER A 602 -27.86 -13.43 -10.72
CA SER A 602 -29.16 -12.89 -10.31
C SER A 602 -29.06 -11.66 -9.41
N ALA A 603 -27.96 -11.48 -8.68
CA ALA A 603 -27.83 -10.43 -7.68
C ALA A 603 -27.09 -9.18 -8.16
N ILE A 604 -26.15 -9.30 -9.10
CA ILE A 604 -25.29 -8.18 -9.53
C ILE A 604 -25.83 -7.55 -10.81
N SER A 605 -26.06 -6.24 -10.80
CA SER A 605 -26.58 -5.51 -11.97
C SER A 605 -25.77 -4.27 -12.32
N ARG A 606 -25.71 -3.94 -13.62
CA ARG A 606 -25.06 -2.71 -14.12
C ARG A 606 -25.65 -1.44 -13.52
N ASP A 607 -26.97 -1.40 -13.37
CA ASP A 607 -27.68 -0.22 -12.87
C ASP A 607 -27.30 0.15 -11.44
N GLU A 608 -26.91 -0.82 -10.60
CA GLU A 608 -26.44 -0.54 -9.24
C GLU A 608 -25.13 0.25 -9.24
N PHE A 609 -24.16 -0.16 -10.06
CA PHE A 609 -22.91 0.57 -10.20
C PHE A 609 -23.17 2.01 -10.67
N ILE A 610 -24.01 2.18 -11.70
CA ILE A 610 -24.39 3.51 -12.20
C ILE A 610 -25.05 4.34 -11.10
N ASN A 611 -26.03 3.78 -10.39
CA ASN A 611 -26.79 4.52 -9.37
C ASN A 611 -25.95 4.90 -8.16
N ARG A 612 -25.09 4.00 -7.68
CA ARG A 612 -24.20 4.24 -6.54
C ARG A 612 -23.15 5.28 -6.88
N TYR A 613 -22.46 5.13 -8.00
CA TYR A 613 -21.36 6.02 -8.36
C TYR A 613 -21.79 7.37 -8.90
N LYS A 614 -23.04 7.53 -9.39
CA LYS A 614 -23.59 8.83 -9.78
C LYS A 614 -23.55 9.87 -8.64
N ASN A 615 -23.64 9.44 -7.38
CA ASN A 615 -23.67 10.32 -6.20
C ASN A 615 -22.42 10.19 -5.33
N VAL A 616 -21.33 9.60 -5.84
CA VAL A 616 -20.13 9.26 -5.07
C VAL A 616 -19.53 10.46 -4.32
N SER A 617 -19.56 11.66 -4.89
CA SER A 617 -18.99 12.87 -4.30
C SER A 617 -19.88 13.54 -3.25
N LYS A 618 -21.16 13.14 -3.15
CA LYS A 618 -22.12 13.76 -2.23
C LYS A 618 -21.81 13.45 -0.76
N GLY A 619 -21.33 12.22 -0.49
CA GLY A 619 -21.00 11.75 0.86
C GLY A 619 -22.18 11.71 1.83
N THR A 620 -21.89 11.37 3.08
CA THR A 620 -22.87 11.32 4.18
C THR A 620 -23.38 12.72 4.59
N LYS A 621 -24.38 12.78 5.47
CA LYS A 621 -24.89 14.08 5.98
C LYS A 621 -23.84 14.81 6.81
N GLU A 622 -23.05 14.05 7.56
CA GLU A 622 -21.94 14.53 8.39
C GLU A 622 -20.87 15.19 7.50
N TRP A 623 -20.51 14.56 6.36
CA TRP A 623 -19.58 15.12 5.38
C TRP A 623 -20.07 16.45 4.80
N GLN A 624 -21.34 16.50 4.40
CA GLN A 624 -21.96 17.71 3.85
C GLN A 624 -21.99 18.85 4.88
N GLY A 625 -22.17 18.52 6.16
CA GLY A 625 -22.22 19.46 7.28
C GLY A 625 -20.88 20.06 7.71
N LEU A 626 -19.73 19.56 7.20
CA LEU A 626 -18.42 20.11 7.53
C LEU A 626 -18.31 21.58 7.08
N LYS A 627 -17.85 22.44 7.99
CA LYS A 627 -17.53 23.84 7.68
C LYS A 627 -16.14 23.91 7.05
N VAL A 628 -16.04 24.50 5.86
CA VAL A 628 -14.79 24.65 5.12
C VAL A 628 -14.51 26.12 4.91
N ALA A 629 -13.25 26.53 5.11
CA ALA A 629 -12.82 27.87 4.76
C ALA A 629 -12.68 27.97 3.24
N THR A 630 -13.50 28.79 2.59
CA THR A 630 -13.51 28.94 1.12
C THR A 630 -12.82 30.24 0.68
N GLY A 631 -12.30 30.28 -0.54
CA GLY A 631 -11.91 31.54 -1.20
C GLY A 631 -10.51 32.08 -0.87
N SER A 632 -9.61 31.25 -0.34
CA SER A 632 -8.19 31.58 -0.19
C SER A 632 -7.32 30.58 -0.94
N GLU A 633 -6.29 31.09 -1.63
CA GLU A 633 -5.32 30.28 -2.37
C GLU A 633 -4.34 29.56 -1.43
N THR A 634 -4.08 30.11 -0.25
CA THR A 634 -3.23 29.50 0.79
C THR A 634 -4.07 28.96 1.94
N TYR A 635 -3.51 28.00 2.68
CA TYR A 635 -4.19 27.44 3.85
C TYR A 635 -3.98 28.32 5.09
N LYS A 636 -5.05 28.57 5.84
CA LYS A 636 -4.95 29.30 7.11
C LYS A 636 -4.60 28.32 8.23
N TRP A 637 -3.31 28.19 8.53
CA TRP A 637 -2.83 27.34 9.62
C TRP A 637 -3.36 27.78 10.99
N ASP A 638 -4.00 26.87 11.72
CA ASP A 638 -4.40 27.10 13.11
C ASP A 638 -3.26 26.69 14.06
N PRO A 639 -2.65 27.60 14.82
CA PRO A 639 -1.59 27.25 15.76
C PRO A 639 -2.03 26.28 16.87
N LYS A 640 -3.34 26.19 17.17
CA LYS A 640 -3.91 25.28 18.17
C LYS A 640 -4.21 23.89 17.62
N SER A 641 -4.20 23.70 16.31
CA SER A 641 -4.46 22.40 15.69
C SER A 641 -3.49 21.35 16.23
N THR A 642 -4.00 20.13 16.44
CA THR A 642 -3.14 18.98 16.74
C THR A 642 -3.12 17.97 15.59
N TYR A 643 -3.76 18.27 14.45
CA TYR A 643 -3.83 17.38 13.28
C TYR A 643 -3.14 17.94 12.04
N VAL A 644 -3.27 19.23 11.76
CA VAL A 644 -2.74 19.91 10.56
C VAL A 644 -1.81 21.06 10.97
N GLN A 645 -0.52 20.97 10.66
CA GLN A 645 0.49 21.96 11.00
C GLN A 645 1.36 22.29 9.77
N ASP A 646 1.83 23.54 9.71
CA ASP A 646 2.76 24.02 8.68
C ASP A 646 4.16 23.40 8.89
N PRO A 647 4.60 22.49 8.00
CA PRO A 647 5.85 21.78 8.16
C PRO A 647 7.07 22.69 7.92
N PRO A 648 8.25 22.36 8.46
CA PRO A 648 9.41 23.25 8.41
C PRO A 648 10.17 23.23 7.07
N TYR A 649 9.84 22.35 6.11
CA TYR A 649 10.73 22.02 4.97
C TYR A 649 11.00 23.17 3.99
N PHE A 650 10.06 24.12 3.85
CA PHE A 650 10.18 25.26 2.93
C PHE A 650 10.54 26.57 3.65
N LYS A 651 10.65 26.54 4.99
CA LYS A 651 11.00 27.74 5.77
C LYS A 651 12.43 28.15 5.48
N HIS A 652 12.63 29.43 5.18
CA HIS A 652 13.94 30.00 4.87
C HIS A 652 14.62 29.35 3.64
N MET A 653 13.83 28.85 2.70
CA MET A 653 14.34 28.29 1.46
C MET A 653 14.89 29.39 0.55
N ASP A 654 16.14 29.26 0.12
CA ASP A 654 16.77 30.16 -0.83
C ASP A 654 16.39 29.82 -2.29
N VAL A 655 16.34 30.84 -3.16
CA VAL A 655 16.05 30.71 -4.60
C VAL A 655 17.06 29.78 -5.29
N GLU A 656 18.33 29.89 -4.94
CA GLU A 656 19.38 28.98 -5.41
C GLU A 656 19.70 27.93 -4.33
N PRO A 657 19.86 26.66 -4.72
CA PRO A 657 20.18 25.59 -3.77
C PRO A 657 21.60 25.77 -3.20
N LYS A 658 21.76 25.39 -1.92
CA LYS A 658 23.10 25.26 -1.31
C LYS A 658 23.76 24.00 -1.83
N ALA A 659 25.05 24.06 -2.17
CA ALA A 659 25.80 22.89 -2.59
C ALA A 659 25.81 21.83 -1.45
N PRO A 660 25.57 20.54 -1.76
CA PRO A 660 25.71 19.49 -0.77
C PRO A 660 27.13 19.45 -0.19
N GLY A 661 27.24 19.34 1.13
CA GLY A 661 28.52 19.19 1.83
C GLY A 661 28.77 17.74 2.24
N ASN A 662 30.04 17.43 2.54
CA ASN A 662 30.39 16.20 3.22
C ASN A 662 29.70 16.12 4.59
N ILE A 663 29.49 14.91 5.09
CA ILE A 663 28.97 14.67 6.44
C ILE A 663 30.18 14.47 7.33
N GLU A 664 30.42 15.36 8.29
CA GLU A 664 31.59 15.30 9.17
C GLU A 664 31.17 15.19 10.63
N GLY A 665 31.85 14.33 11.39
CA GLY A 665 31.63 14.22 12.83
C GLY A 665 30.26 13.71 13.25
N ALA A 666 29.58 12.91 12.42
CA ALA A 666 28.24 12.42 12.71
C ALA A 666 28.23 11.32 13.79
N ARG A 667 27.13 11.25 14.55
CA ARG A 667 26.87 10.19 15.55
C ARG A 667 25.86 9.18 15.04
N ILE A 668 26.00 7.93 15.46
CA ILE A 668 25.04 6.85 15.14
C ILE A 668 23.83 7.03 16.06
N LEU A 669 22.68 7.37 15.48
CA LEU A 669 21.41 7.51 16.22
C LEU A 669 20.79 6.14 16.55
N ALA A 670 20.92 5.18 15.64
CA ALA A 670 20.42 3.83 15.81
C ALA A 670 21.24 2.82 15.00
N LEU A 671 21.52 1.65 15.61
CA LEU A 671 22.13 0.50 14.97
C LEU A 671 21.09 -0.61 14.90
N LEU A 672 20.56 -0.89 13.72
CA LEU A 672 19.38 -1.70 13.53
C LEU A 672 19.68 -2.99 12.75
N GLY A 673 18.88 -4.01 13.05
CA GLY A 673 18.98 -5.33 12.44
C GLY A 673 18.48 -5.41 11.00
N ASP A 674 18.24 -6.65 10.56
CA ASP A 674 17.61 -6.93 9.26
C ASP A 674 16.08 -6.73 9.37
N ASN A 675 15.40 -6.58 8.23
CA ASN A 675 13.94 -6.54 8.12
C ASN A 675 13.26 -5.39 8.86
N ILE A 676 13.93 -4.24 8.96
CA ILE A 676 13.35 -3.02 9.54
C ILE A 676 12.28 -2.49 8.61
N THR A 677 11.03 -2.79 8.90
CA THR A 677 9.86 -2.26 8.17
C THR A 677 9.66 -0.75 8.35
N THR A 678 8.92 -0.11 7.44
CA THR A 678 8.45 1.28 7.61
C THR A 678 7.53 1.45 8.82
N ASP A 679 6.88 0.38 9.32
CA ASP A 679 6.10 0.44 10.56
C ASP A 679 7.01 0.54 11.80
N HIS A 680 8.24 0.03 11.74
CA HIS A 680 9.25 0.30 12.77
C HIS A 680 9.69 1.77 12.71
N ILE A 681 10.03 2.26 11.52
CA ILE A 681 10.55 3.62 11.31
C ILE A 681 9.47 4.69 11.57
N SER A 682 8.23 4.46 11.12
CA SER A 682 7.10 5.38 11.26
C SER A 682 5.82 4.58 11.53
N PRO A 683 5.55 4.25 12.81
CA PRO A 683 4.33 3.55 13.20
C PRO A 683 3.09 4.35 12.81
N ALA A 684 1.99 3.67 12.50
CA ALA A 684 0.70 4.33 12.24
C ALA A 684 -0.39 4.01 13.26
N GLY A 685 -0.16 3.04 14.15
CA GLY A 685 -1.15 2.61 15.15
C GLY A 685 -1.22 3.53 16.36
N SER A 686 -1.61 2.97 17.49
CA SER A 686 -1.86 3.70 18.75
C SER A 686 -0.62 4.44 19.27
N ILE A 687 -0.88 5.58 19.91
CA ILE A 687 0.13 6.41 20.58
C ILE A 687 0.14 6.08 22.07
N LYS A 688 1.30 5.71 22.63
CA LYS A 688 1.42 5.44 24.07
C LYS A 688 1.42 6.74 24.88
N LYS A 689 0.75 6.75 26.04
CA LYS A 689 0.66 7.90 26.97
C LYS A 689 2.03 8.46 27.37
N ASP A 690 2.97 7.58 27.69
CA ASP A 690 4.30 7.90 28.18
C ASP A 690 5.33 8.17 27.05
N SER A 691 4.96 7.94 25.79
CA SER A 691 5.81 8.24 24.63
C SER A 691 6.01 9.76 24.45
N PRO A 692 7.08 10.21 23.75
CA PRO A 692 7.28 11.63 23.45
C PRO A 692 6.07 12.28 22.77
N ALA A 693 5.41 11.56 21.85
CA ALA A 693 4.20 12.03 21.17
C ALA A 693 2.99 12.14 22.11
N GLY A 694 2.80 11.15 23.00
CA GLY A 694 1.74 11.18 24.01
C GLY A 694 1.90 12.33 25.00
N ARG A 695 3.13 12.57 25.49
CA ARG A 695 3.45 13.73 26.34
C ARG A 695 3.12 15.05 25.64
N TYR A 696 3.57 15.21 24.40
CA TYR A 696 3.27 16.39 23.58
C TYR A 696 1.76 16.63 23.43
N LEU A 697 0.98 15.58 23.12
CA LEU A 697 -0.47 15.69 22.97
C LEU A 697 -1.16 16.09 24.28
N MET A 698 -0.76 15.52 25.42
CA MET A 698 -1.30 15.89 26.74
C MET A 698 -0.93 17.33 27.13
N GLU A 699 0.30 17.77 26.84
CA GLU A 699 0.73 19.18 27.04
C GLU A 699 -0.11 20.17 26.22
N HIS A 700 -0.72 19.71 25.13
CA HIS A 700 -1.60 20.50 24.26
C HIS A 700 -3.10 20.21 24.53
N GLY A 701 -3.43 19.59 25.67
CA GLY A 701 -4.81 19.40 26.13
C GLY A 701 -5.56 18.24 25.49
N VAL A 702 -4.88 17.31 24.80
CA VAL A 702 -5.51 16.11 24.24
C VAL A 702 -5.46 14.98 25.26
N GLU A 703 -6.60 14.40 25.61
CA GLU A 703 -6.67 13.25 26.52
C GLU A 703 -6.23 11.95 25.81
N PRO A 704 -5.70 10.94 26.54
CA PRO A 704 -5.25 9.68 25.93
C PRO A 704 -6.27 8.96 25.06
N LYS A 705 -7.57 9.03 25.41
CA LYS A 705 -8.66 8.45 24.60
C LYS A 705 -8.83 9.16 23.24
N ASP A 706 -8.38 10.41 23.13
CA ASP A 706 -8.50 11.29 21.96
C ASP A 706 -7.17 11.43 21.20
N PHE A 707 -6.14 10.67 21.58
CA PHE A 707 -4.88 10.64 20.84
C PHE A 707 -5.06 10.22 19.38
N ASN A 708 -6.08 9.40 19.11
CA ASN A 708 -6.28 8.74 17.83
C ASN A 708 -5.03 7.89 17.51
N SER A 709 -4.62 7.80 16.24
CA SER A 709 -3.48 7.00 15.80
C SER A 709 -2.37 7.86 15.21
N TYR A 710 -1.12 7.38 15.16
CA TYR A 710 -0.07 8.08 14.43
C TYR A 710 -0.44 8.32 12.96
N GLY A 711 -1.16 7.39 12.31
CA GLY A 711 -1.64 7.55 10.93
C GLY A 711 -2.54 8.77 10.76
N SER A 712 -3.45 9.00 11.71
CA SER A 712 -4.31 10.19 11.72
C SER A 712 -3.55 11.51 11.92
N ARG A 713 -2.38 11.47 12.59
CA ARG A 713 -1.57 12.64 12.97
C ARG A 713 -0.57 13.07 11.91
N ARG A 714 -0.63 12.51 10.70
CA ARG A 714 0.35 12.75 9.63
C ARG A 714 0.35 14.14 9.03
N GLY A 715 -0.68 14.94 9.26
CA GLY A 715 -0.64 16.36 8.93
C GLY A 715 0.15 17.20 9.95
N ASN A 716 0.67 16.59 11.03
CA ASN A 716 1.35 17.27 12.12
C ASN A 716 2.78 16.74 12.33
N ASP A 717 3.76 17.49 11.86
CA ASP A 717 5.18 17.14 11.99
C ASP A 717 5.63 17.00 13.44
N ARG A 718 5.07 17.81 14.35
CA ARG A 718 5.43 17.80 15.77
C ARG A 718 5.12 16.45 16.42
N VAL A 719 4.05 15.78 16.00
CA VAL A 719 3.68 14.44 16.47
C VAL A 719 4.48 13.37 15.74
N MET A 720 4.58 13.47 14.41
CA MET A 720 5.19 12.41 13.60
C MET A 720 6.70 12.28 13.80
N VAL A 721 7.42 13.38 14.01
CA VAL A 721 8.86 13.32 14.36
C VAL A 721 9.06 12.63 15.71
N ARG A 722 8.19 12.89 16.69
CA ARG A 722 8.19 12.18 17.97
C ARG A 722 7.81 10.70 17.86
N GLY A 723 7.04 10.34 16.85
CA GLY A 723 6.70 8.96 16.51
C GLY A 723 7.77 8.23 15.70
N THR A 724 8.78 8.93 15.18
CA THR A 724 9.79 8.33 14.31
C THR A 724 10.71 7.41 15.13
N PHE A 725 10.81 6.15 14.69
CA PHE A 725 11.41 5.02 15.41
C PHE A 725 10.78 4.74 16.79
N ALA A 726 9.54 5.15 17.05
CA ALA A 726 8.87 4.93 18.34
C ALA A 726 8.16 3.56 18.45
N ASN A 727 8.32 2.69 17.46
CA ASN A 727 7.69 1.37 17.48
C ASN A 727 8.20 0.53 18.65
N ILE A 728 7.28 -0.10 19.37
CA ILE A 728 7.55 -0.87 20.59
C ILE A 728 8.32 -2.17 20.34
N ARG A 729 8.48 -2.58 19.07
CA ARG A 729 9.18 -3.80 18.65
C ARG A 729 10.55 -3.55 18.05
N ILE A 730 11.00 -2.29 17.97
CA ILE A 730 12.36 -1.98 17.53
C ILE A 730 13.36 -2.63 18.48
N LYS A 731 14.42 -3.22 17.91
CA LYS A 731 15.57 -3.74 18.66
C LYS A 731 16.80 -2.98 18.18
N ASN A 732 17.23 -2.01 18.98
CA ASN A 732 18.44 -1.25 18.70
C ASN A 732 19.65 -2.02 19.27
N GLU A 733 20.56 -2.44 18.40
CA GLU A 733 21.74 -3.23 18.77
C GLU A 733 22.70 -2.45 19.69
N MET A 734 22.56 -1.11 19.78
CA MET A 734 23.25 -0.27 20.77
C MET A 734 22.81 -0.52 22.23
N LEU A 735 21.62 -1.08 22.42
CA LEU A 735 21.00 -1.35 23.73
C LEU A 735 20.57 -2.82 23.85
N PRO A 736 21.52 -3.77 23.99
CA PRO A 736 21.19 -5.20 24.04
C PRO A 736 20.22 -5.54 25.18
N GLY A 737 19.15 -6.25 24.84
CA GLY A 737 18.10 -6.64 25.80
C GLY A 737 16.95 -5.64 25.93
N THR A 738 17.06 -4.45 25.32
CA THR A 738 15.99 -3.45 25.29
C THR A 738 15.16 -3.58 24.02
N GLU A 739 13.82 -3.65 24.18
CA GLU A 739 12.87 -3.61 23.07
C GLU A 739 12.06 -2.31 23.12
N GLY A 740 11.90 -1.67 21.97
CA GLY A 740 11.24 -0.38 21.79
C GLY A 740 12.14 0.68 21.15
N GLY A 741 11.54 1.83 20.87
CA GLY A 741 12.17 2.98 20.22
C GLY A 741 13.18 3.76 21.07
N TYR A 742 14.21 3.07 21.56
CA TYR A 742 15.22 3.63 22.47
C TYR A 742 16.61 3.72 21.83
N SER A 743 17.40 4.68 22.30
CA SER A 743 18.80 4.87 21.93
C SER A 743 19.60 5.45 23.09
N LYS A 744 20.89 5.68 22.86
CA LYS A 744 21.85 6.21 23.82
C LYS A 744 22.49 7.48 23.28
N HIS A 745 22.45 8.53 24.08
CA HIS A 745 23.21 9.73 23.86
C HIS A 745 24.63 9.52 24.40
N PHE A 746 25.61 9.30 23.51
CA PHE A 746 26.96 8.92 23.92
C PHE A 746 27.76 9.97 24.70
N PRO A 747 27.64 11.29 24.43
CA PRO A 747 28.40 12.29 25.19
C PRO A 747 28.19 12.23 26.71
N ASP A 748 26.96 11.98 27.18
CA ASP A 748 26.63 11.89 28.61
C ASP A 748 26.19 10.49 29.08
N GLY A 749 26.11 9.54 28.15
CA GLY A 749 25.77 8.14 28.40
C GLY A 749 24.28 7.88 28.71
N LYS A 750 23.40 8.88 28.60
CA LYS A 750 21.98 8.71 28.94
C LYS A 750 21.24 7.93 27.87
N GLU A 751 20.38 7.02 28.30
CA GLU A 751 19.47 6.26 27.45
C GLU A 751 18.09 6.91 27.45
N GLY A 752 17.40 6.88 26.32
CA GLY A 752 16.11 7.53 26.18
C GLY A 752 15.41 7.17 24.87
N ALA A 753 14.21 7.71 24.66
CA ALA A 753 13.53 7.56 23.40
C ALA A 753 14.37 8.17 22.26
N ILE A 754 14.35 7.55 21.07
CA ILE A 754 15.15 8.01 19.92
C ILE A 754 14.91 9.50 19.62
N TYR A 755 13.66 9.96 19.72
CA TYR A 755 13.33 11.39 19.57
C TYR A 755 14.08 12.27 20.58
N ASP A 756 14.05 11.91 21.87
CA ASP A 756 14.66 12.71 22.93
C ASP A 756 16.20 12.77 22.73
N VAL A 757 16.82 11.64 22.39
CA VAL A 757 18.27 11.54 22.06
C VAL A 757 18.63 12.39 20.83
N ALA A 758 17.83 12.32 19.77
CA ALA A 758 18.05 13.12 18.57
C ALA A 758 17.94 14.63 18.84
N MET A 759 17.05 15.05 19.75
CA MET A 759 16.91 16.45 20.12
C MET A 759 18.11 16.95 20.95
N GLU A 760 18.75 16.13 21.77
CA GLU A 760 20.00 16.50 22.43
C GLU A 760 21.12 16.73 21.42
N TYR A 761 21.34 15.79 20.49
CA TYR A 761 22.32 15.99 19.41
C TYR A 761 22.03 17.20 18.54
N LYS A 762 20.76 17.53 18.32
CA LYS A 762 20.36 18.74 17.60
C LYS A 762 20.79 20.02 18.33
N LYS A 763 20.73 20.07 19.67
CA LYS A 763 21.25 21.21 20.46
C LYS A 763 22.76 21.33 20.34
N GLU A 764 23.45 20.21 20.22
CA GLU A 764 24.91 20.12 20.04
C GLU A 764 25.36 20.44 18.60
N HIS A 765 24.42 20.58 17.66
CA HIS A 765 24.71 20.74 16.22
C HIS A 765 25.45 19.54 15.62
N THR A 766 25.26 18.36 16.19
CA THR A 766 25.90 17.11 15.76
C THR A 766 25.06 16.43 14.68
N PRO A 767 25.60 16.17 13.46
CA PRO A 767 24.88 15.43 12.45
C PRO A 767 24.66 13.97 12.87
N LEU A 768 23.60 13.34 12.36
CA LEU A 768 23.25 11.97 12.71
C LEU A 768 23.26 11.04 11.50
N VAL A 769 23.55 9.77 11.75
CA VAL A 769 23.38 8.67 10.80
C VAL A 769 22.61 7.51 11.42
N VAL A 770 21.94 6.71 10.60
CA VAL A 770 21.32 5.44 11.01
C VAL A 770 22.02 4.30 10.28
N ILE A 771 22.27 3.20 10.98
CA ILE A 771 22.84 1.98 10.39
C ILE A 771 21.79 0.87 10.44
N GLY A 772 21.58 0.16 9.33
CA GLY A 772 20.60 -0.92 9.19
C GLY A 772 21.19 -2.20 8.58
N GLY A 773 20.48 -3.30 8.75
CA GLY A 773 20.78 -4.58 8.11
C GLY A 773 20.19 -4.70 6.71
N LYS A 774 19.77 -5.92 6.35
CA LYS A 774 19.14 -6.22 5.06
C LYS A 774 17.68 -5.79 5.00
N GLU A 775 17.20 -5.51 3.79
CA GLU A 775 15.79 -5.16 3.50
C GLU A 775 15.28 -3.98 4.34
N TYR A 776 16.13 -2.96 4.55
CA TYR A 776 15.79 -1.78 5.33
C TYR A 776 14.70 -0.95 4.64
N GLY A 777 13.63 -0.65 5.38
CA GLY A 777 12.48 0.12 4.90
C GLY A 777 11.39 -0.69 4.19
N MET A 778 11.25 -1.99 4.48
CA MET A 778 10.20 -2.82 3.85
C MET A 778 8.78 -2.45 4.26
N GLY A 779 7.81 -2.71 3.39
CA GLY A 779 6.38 -2.61 3.72
C GLY A 779 5.68 -1.40 3.09
N SER A 780 4.99 -0.61 3.91
CA SER A 780 4.06 0.43 3.44
C SER A 780 4.79 1.61 2.80
N SER A 781 4.17 2.28 1.82
CA SER A 781 4.75 3.40 1.06
C SER A 781 4.82 4.74 1.82
N ARG A 782 4.93 4.73 3.14
CA ARG A 782 4.76 5.91 4.00
C ARG A 782 5.99 6.81 3.93
N ASP A 783 5.81 8.02 3.41
CA ASP A 783 6.84 9.07 3.30
C ASP A 783 7.33 9.60 4.65
N TRP A 784 6.51 9.52 5.70
CA TRP A 784 6.89 9.87 7.07
C TRP A 784 8.08 9.08 7.61
N ALA A 785 8.35 7.90 7.05
CA ALA A 785 9.57 7.15 7.35
C ALA A 785 10.85 7.86 6.84
N ALA A 786 10.76 8.76 5.87
CA ALA A 786 11.88 9.60 5.41
C ALA A 786 11.81 11.03 5.96
N LYS A 787 10.61 11.64 5.95
CA LYS A 787 10.37 12.97 6.52
C LYS A 787 10.78 13.01 8.00
N GLY A 788 10.34 12.03 8.78
CA GLY A 788 10.72 11.89 10.19
C GLY A 788 12.22 11.72 10.40
N THR A 789 12.85 10.86 9.59
CA THR A 789 14.31 10.65 9.62
C THR A 789 15.09 11.94 9.38
N LEU A 790 14.71 12.72 8.35
CA LEU A 790 15.32 14.02 8.10
C LEU A 790 15.14 14.97 9.29
N LEU A 791 13.92 15.07 9.84
CA LEU A 791 13.59 16.01 10.91
C LEU A 791 14.19 15.66 12.28
N LEU A 792 14.54 14.39 12.50
CA LEU A 792 15.41 13.98 13.61
C LEU A 792 16.85 14.47 13.45
N GLY A 793 17.25 14.95 12.27
CA GLY A 793 18.62 15.43 11.99
C GLY A 793 19.51 14.40 11.29
N VAL A 794 18.95 13.27 10.84
CA VAL A 794 19.70 12.22 10.14
C VAL A 794 20.07 12.69 8.73
N LYS A 795 21.36 12.59 8.38
CA LYS A 795 21.93 13.00 7.09
C LYS A 795 22.14 11.84 6.12
N ALA A 796 22.40 10.65 6.65
CA ALA A 796 22.56 9.44 5.85
C ALA A 796 22.00 8.21 6.58
N VAL A 797 21.53 7.25 5.80
CA VAL A 797 21.20 5.90 6.27
C VAL A 797 22.15 4.94 5.57
N ILE A 798 22.89 4.13 6.34
CA ILE A 798 23.82 3.13 5.82
C ILE A 798 23.25 1.74 6.09
N ALA A 799 22.92 0.97 5.06
CA ALA A 799 22.30 -0.35 5.20
C ALA A 799 22.99 -1.43 4.38
N GLU A 800 22.72 -2.70 4.66
CA GLU A 800 23.18 -3.81 3.79
C GLU A 800 22.33 -3.89 2.51
N SER A 801 21.05 -3.50 2.58
CA SER A 801 20.19 -3.30 1.41
C SER A 801 18.97 -2.46 1.78
N PHE A 802 18.34 -1.83 0.79
CA PHE A 802 17.11 -1.06 0.93
C PHE A 802 15.98 -1.64 0.10
N GLU A 803 14.76 -1.47 0.62
CA GLU A 803 13.55 -1.62 -0.19
C GLU A 803 13.28 -0.40 -1.07
N ARG A 804 12.74 -0.64 -2.27
CA ARG A 804 12.71 0.34 -3.38
C ARG A 804 12.06 1.67 -2.99
N ILE A 805 10.84 1.64 -2.44
CA ILE A 805 10.07 2.84 -2.14
C ILE A 805 10.75 3.67 -1.05
N HIS A 806 11.24 3.01 0.01
CA HIS A 806 11.87 3.73 1.12
C HIS A 806 13.18 4.41 0.70
N ARG A 807 14.03 3.72 -0.09
CA ARG A 807 15.23 4.34 -0.67
C ARG A 807 14.89 5.62 -1.43
N SER A 808 13.87 5.57 -2.29
CA SER A 808 13.45 6.72 -3.10
C SER A 808 12.91 7.86 -2.23
N ASN A 809 12.14 7.55 -1.18
CA ASN A 809 11.68 8.55 -0.21
C ASN A 809 12.84 9.23 0.54
N LEU A 810 13.90 8.49 0.90
CA LEU A 810 15.09 9.07 1.55
C LEU A 810 15.74 10.11 0.62
N VAL A 811 15.99 9.74 -0.64
CA VAL A 811 16.53 10.66 -1.65
C VAL A 811 15.61 11.87 -1.85
N GLY A 812 14.30 11.63 -1.96
CA GLY A 812 13.29 12.68 -2.12
C GLY A 812 13.24 13.69 -0.98
N MET A 813 13.67 13.31 0.23
CA MET A 813 13.82 14.21 1.38
C MET A 813 15.24 14.75 1.57
N GLY A 814 16.20 14.38 0.72
CA GLY A 814 17.60 14.81 0.87
C GLY A 814 18.38 14.04 1.95
N VAL A 815 17.94 12.83 2.33
CA VAL A 815 18.71 11.90 3.18
C VAL A 815 19.47 10.94 2.28
N LEU A 816 20.78 10.77 2.49
CA LEU A 816 21.64 9.98 1.60
C LEU A 816 21.52 8.47 1.92
N PRO A 817 20.98 7.62 1.02
CA PRO A 817 20.98 6.17 1.21
C PRO A 817 22.30 5.56 0.74
N LEU A 818 22.99 4.84 1.62
CA LEU A 818 24.30 4.23 1.35
C LEU A 818 24.24 2.73 1.63
N VAL A 819 24.88 1.94 0.77
CA VAL A 819 24.92 0.48 0.90
C VAL A 819 26.34 0.00 1.16
N PHE A 820 26.51 -0.89 2.13
CA PHE A 820 27.77 -1.59 2.34
C PHE A 820 28.14 -2.42 1.10
N LYS A 821 29.41 -2.40 0.70
CA LYS A 821 29.89 -3.28 -0.37
C LYS A 821 29.98 -4.74 0.08
N ASP A 822 29.95 -5.65 -0.89
CA ASP A 822 29.96 -7.09 -0.68
C ASP A 822 31.00 -7.54 0.37
N GLY A 823 30.55 -8.35 1.31
CA GLY A 823 31.36 -8.86 2.43
C GLY A 823 31.50 -7.90 3.61
N THR A 824 31.07 -6.63 3.48
CA THR A 824 31.05 -5.66 4.58
C THR A 824 29.65 -5.55 5.17
N THR A 825 29.56 -5.60 6.49
CA THR A 825 28.32 -5.43 7.25
C THR A 825 28.61 -4.66 8.54
N ARG A 826 27.57 -4.18 9.20
CA ARG A 826 27.68 -3.61 10.55
C ARG A 826 28.38 -4.56 11.54
N LYS A 827 28.21 -5.88 11.37
CA LYS A 827 28.79 -6.92 12.23
C LYS A 827 30.26 -7.17 11.93
N THR A 828 30.65 -7.24 10.66
CA THR A 828 32.06 -7.43 10.27
C THR A 828 32.92 -6.21 10.61
N LEU A 829 32.32 -5.03 10.66
CA LEU A 829 32.96 -3.78 11.12
C LEU A 829 33.02 -3.66 12.65
N GLY A 830 32.32 -4.53 13.38
CA GLY A 830 32.28 -4.55 14.84
C GLY A 830 31.67 -3.29 15.46
N LEU A 831 30.68 -2.69 14.79
CA LEU A 831 30.07 -1.43 15.22
C LEU A 831 29.31 -1.60 16.55
N LYS A 832 29.51 -0.65 17.46
CA LYS A 832 28.86 -0.60 18.78
C LYS A 832 27.91 0.59 18.94
N GLY A 833 28.04 1.59 18.07
CA GLY A 833 27.26 2.83 18.06
C GLY A 833 27.98 4.03 18.68
N ASP A 834 29.07 3.82 19.43
CA ASP A 834 29.84 4.87 20.10
C ASP A 834 30.81 5.60 19.14
N GLU A 835 30.93 5.11 17.92
CA GLU A 835 31.81 5.65 16.89
C GLU A 835 31.35 7.03 16.37
N VAL A 836 32.30 7.76 15.78
CA VAL A 836 32.05 8.99 15.03
C VAL A 836 32.24 8.69 13.55
N ILE A 837 31.27 9.10 12.73
CA ILE A 837 31.18 8.77 11.31
C ILE A 837 31.39 10.03 10.48
N SER A 838 32.27 9.96 9.48
CA SER A 838 32.39 11.00 8.44
C SER A 838 32.27 10.38 7.05
N ILE A 839 31.54 11.02 6.14
CA ILE A 839 31.30 10.56 4.78
C ILE A 839 31.78 11.64 3.80
N LYS A 840 32.76 11.29 2.97
CA LYS A 840 33.39 12.19 1.99
C LYS A 840 32.98 11.86 0.55
N GLY A 841 33.00 12.88 -0.30
CA GLY A 841 32.70 12.80 -1.74
C GLY A 841 31.26 13.14 -2.11
N VAL A 842 30.46 13.61 -1.15
CA VAL A 842 29.05 13.97 -1.34
C VAL A 842 28.90 15.25 -2.18
N ASP A 843 29.91 16.12 -2.16
CA ASP A 843 29.99 17.36 -2.93
C ASP A 843 30.02 17.14 -4.45
N LYS A 844 30.46 15.95 -4.89
CA LYS A 844 30.60 15.57 -6.32
C LYS A 844 29.67 14.43 -6.70
N LEU A 845 28.48 14.43 -6.12
CA LEU A 845 27.51 13.35 -6.30
C LEU A 845 27.21 13.08 -7.78
N SER A 846 27.30 11.81 -8.15
CA SER A 846 26.88 11.24 -9.42
C SER A 846 26.16 9.90 -9.17
N PRO A 847 25.33 9.43 -10.12
CA PRO A 847 24.52 8.24 -9.90
C PRO A 847 25.38 7.03 -9.55
N ARG A 848 25.00 6.32 -8.48
CA ARG A 848 25.61 5.05 -8.05
C ARG A 848 27.12 5.09 -7.79
N MET A 849 27.67 6.26 -7.48
CA MET A 849 29.10 6.39 -7.17
C MET A 849 29.46 5.77 -5.83
N ASP A 850 30.74 5.47 -5.66
CA ASP A 850 31.29 5.12 -4.35
C ASP A 850 31.56 6.38 -3.53
N VAL A 851 31.27 6.30 -2.23
CA VAL A 851 31.68 7.28 -1.22
C VAL A 851 32.50 6.59 -0.14
N ILE A 852 33.35 7.34 0.56
CA ILE A 852 34.19 6.82 1.65
C ILE A 852 33.61 7.23 2.99
N MET A 853 33.29 6.23 3.81
CA MET A 853 32.94 6.41 5.21
C MET A 853 34.18 6.18 6.07
N THR A 854 34.58 7.18 6.86
CA THR A 854 35.58 7.05 7.92
C THR A 854 34.86 6.81 9.25
N ILE A 855 35.20 5.70 9.91
CA ILE A 855 34.76 5.35 11.25
C ILE A 855 35.89 5.70 12.22
N THR A 856 35.65 6.61 13.15
CA THR A 856 36.57 6.95 14.24
C THR A 856 36.06 6.33 15.54
N ARG A 857 36.86 5.47 16.15
CA ARG A 857 36.53 4.78 17.41
C ARG A 857 36.98 5.59 18.62
N ASN A 858 36.49 5.21 19.81
CA ASN A 858 36.81 5.87 21.07
C ASN A 858 38.31 5.83 21.45
N ASP A 859 39.07 4.85 20.94
CA ASP A 859 40.53 4.78 21.12
C ASP A 859 41.30 5.68 20.13
N GLY A 860 40.58 6.44 19.28
CA GLY A 860 41.14 7.28 18.23
C GLY A 860 41.50 6.53 16.95
N SER A 861 41.37 5.21 16.90
CA SER A 861 41.62 4.45 15.68
C SER A 861 40.59 4.79 14.61
N THR A 862 41.05 4.84 13.37
CA THR A 862 40.21 5.13 12.21
C THR A 862 40.18 3.96 11.23
N GLN A 863 39.05 3.77 10.58
CA GLN A 863 38.89 2.80 9.50
C GLN A 863 38.09 3.44 8.36
N GLU A 864 38.60 3.33 7.13
CA GLU A 864 37.87 3.73 5.94
C GLU A 864 37.12 2.55 5.33
N VAL A 865 35.88 2.79 4.93
CA VAL A 865 34.96 1.80 4.36
C VAL A 865 34.32 2.39 3.11
N PRO A 866 34.50 1.76 1.93
CA PRO A 866 33.78 2.18 0.74
C PRO A 866 32.30 1.78 0.83
N LEU A 867 31.43 2.71 0.48
CA LEU A 867 29.98 2.50 0.42
C LEU A 867 29.49 2.84 -0.99
N LEU A 868 28.51 2.08 -1.46
CA LEU A 868 27.77 2.40 -2.68
C LEU A 868 26.70 3.45 -2.37
N CYS A 869 26.75 4.61 -3.02
CA CYS A 869 25.68 5.58 -2.97
C CYS A 869 24.46 5.06 -3.76
N ARG A 870 23.28 5.08 -3.15
CA ARG A 870 22.01 4.64 -3.77
C ARG A 870 21.12 5.79 -4.22
N VAL A 871 21.76 6.88 -4.61
CA VAL A 871 21.18 7.88 -5.52
C VAL A 871 21.38 7.31 -6.92
N ASP A 872 20.32 6.77 -7.49
CA ASP A 872 20.39 5.80 -8.58
C ASP A 872 20.35 6.48 -9.97
N THR A 873 19.77 7.69 -10.08
CA THR A 873 19.54 8.40 -11.36
C THR A 873 20.09 9.83 -11.35
N LEU A 874 20.18 10.46 -12.53
CA LEU A 874 20.61 11.87 -12.65
C LEU A 874 19.60 12.85 -12.02
N ASP A 875 18.30 12.60 -12.17
CA ASP A 875 17.27 13.45 -11.57
C ASP A 875 17.33 13.37 -10.04
N GLU A 876 17.60 12.18 -9.49
CA GLU A 876 17.79 12.00 -8.06
C GLU A 876 18.99 12.77 -7.50
N VAL A 877 20.07 12.90 -8.29
CA VAL A 877 21.21 13.77 -7.92
C VAL A 877 20.74 15.22 -7.81
N GLU A 878 19.91 15.69 -8.75
CA GLU A 878 19.36 17.05 -8.72
C GLU A 878 18.38 17.24 -7.54
N TYR A 879 17.55 16.25 -7.22
CA TYR A 879 16.69 16.28 -6.04
C TYR A 879 17.51 16.45 -4.77
N TYR A 880 18.58 15.64 -4.62
CA TYR A 880 19.46 15.73 -3.47
C TYR A 880 20.18 17.09 -3.39
N ARG A 881 20.68 17.62 -4.52
CA ARG A 881 21.30 18.95 -4.61
C ARG A 881 20.35 20.07 -4.19
N HIS A 882 19.06 19.90 -4.44
CA HIS A 882 18.04 20.88 -4.05
C HIS A 882 17.57 20.72 -2.59
N GLY A 883 18.08 19.74 -1.85
CA GLY A 883 17.65 19.42 -0.48
C GLY A 883 16.35 18.62 -0.42
N GLY A 884 15.90 18.09 -1.56
CA GLY A 884 14.69 17.30 -1.72
C GLY A 884 13.96 17.58 -3.05
N ILE A 885 13.11 16.64 -3.46
CA ILE A 885 12.38 16.71 -4.73
C ILE A 885 11.31 17.80 -4.73
N LEU A 886 10.63 18.06 -3.60
CA LEU A 886 9.63 19.14 -3.54
C LEU A 886 10.29 20.52 -3.66
N GLN A 887 11.46 20.71 -3.03
CA GLN A 887 12.27 21.92 -3.18
C GLN A 887 12.77 22.09 -4.62
N TYR A 888 13.14 20.99 -5.29
CA TYR A 888 13.48 20.99 -6.71
C TYR A 888 12.31 21.48 -7.57
N VAL A 889 11.13 20.89 -7.39
CA VAL A 889 9.90 21.26 -8.10
C VAL A 889 9.55 22.72 -7.88
N LEU A 890 9.56 23.17 -6.63
CA LEU A 890 9.20 24.54 -6.26
C LEU A 890 10.12 25.59 -6.90
N ARG A 891 11.44 25.37 -6.89
CA ARG A 891 12.39 26.25 -7.62
C ARG A 891 12.20 26.21 -9.14
N GLY A 892 11.82 25.05 -9.68
CA GLY A 892 11.49 24.93 -11.11
C GLY A 892 10.29 25.81 -11.51
N MET A 893 9.27 25.88 -10.64
CA MET A 893 8.06 26.68 -10.87
C MET A 893 8.32 28.20 -10.84
N THR A 894 9.29 28.66 -10.04
CA THR A 894 9.67 30.08 -9.99
C THR A 894 10.50 30.51 -11.20
N LYS A 895 11.36 29.63 -11.75
CA LYS A 895 12.17 29.92 -12.94
C LYS A 895 11.36 29.93 -14.25
N ALA A 896 10.22 29.25 -14.28
CA ALA A 896 9.29 29.24 -15.42
C ALA A 896 8.27 30.41 -15.38
N ALA A 897 8.60 31.52 -14.70
CA ALA A 897 7.75 32.69 -14.54
C ALA A 897 8.09 33.81 -15.52
#